data_AF-A0A975JKD3-F1
#
_entry.id   AF-A0A975JKD3-F1
#
_cell.length_a   1.000
_cell.length_b   1.000
_cell.length_c   1.000
_cell.angle_alpha   90.00
_cell.angle_beta   90.00
_cell.angle_gamma   90.00
#
_symmetry.space_group_name_H-M   'P 1'
#
loop_
_entity.id
_entity.type
_entity.pdbx_description
1 polymer ?
#
loop_
_entity_poly.entity_id
_entity_poly.type
_entity_poly.pdbx_seq_one_letter_code
_entity_poly.pdbx_strand_id
1 'polypeptide(L)'
;MSRTPEFTAQLAPLKQARDAADDARREAYAATQDYQKLGRDKTRSKRTADAGIAGQIDRQIETAGRRAGQAWGAFGQLHAEQLEMLANIAPMLDPRDHVNQFDDSHPILLMPLRIETRFAPGADELWIRVYPDAWAVDGFEEKLSEKEVISGRSFWTDYWAAAGDRDRQVAAWRNLVASHGTGRAQWIATSFRPANEGEEPAAPAAGELLLIAEGTRPPQTEIDAVTAYWQAVWSKPDDANVADAALADLKAAIGDPAAQAAVAAQPRRFQEPRPELDRSATTLVLAWIEWPNLADDDVKSASWTEAARSDILPERLVVTLIRGDTVRSEIGKVIPSTVTLGFDPSAPDAEQVEQVDGVLKLPEAMQWIFDFDKAVEMGLGFRIALSDRERIAGFDRLLVCGVSLRDDEDESSAALETLLLHHHFSGSGVSLLPQGTPTNNSDKPSGYSDRDEVEEAFDRMFGGNPPDLDRADVLDKLDGQWFAEWLGIDPAAVARLPFAGGRDQAEARAINRLLWPATIGYSLDTLMDDILSKEAVDRTRTYFENYVLARDCVPQIRIADQPYGILPAGAWSKHRWYLPKHDTDDDVAASTARKVTQFLSAKTGDSFFLLRLVGIMKQADQQFADLLDRTAHVGRAGDLHQTLLDILGLAPNSLEFYRRTADSHDHYYNLLRAQGWAGCSRCSGCTCRPSPGDNCCRAWAGRAATRPRF
;
A
#
# COMPACT_ATOMS: atom_id res chain seq x y z
N MET A 1 27.55 1.00 6.59
CA MET A 1 28.34 1.49 7.74
C MET A 1 27.38 2.28 8.62
N SER A 2 26.80 1.67 9.65
CA SER A 2 25.78 2.31 10.51
C SER A 2 26.10 3.76 10.88
N ARG A 3 25.05 4.59 11.00
CA ARG A 3 25.10 5.99 11.47
C ARG A 3 26.14 6.18 12.57
N THR A 4 26.87 7.30 12.54
CA THR A 4 27.88 7.57 13.58
C THR A 4 27.21 7.55 14.97
N PRO A 5 27.81 6.94 16.00
CA PRO A 5 27.21 6.85 17.33
C PRO A 5 26.82 8.23 17.92
N GLU A 6 27.58 9.27 17.56
CA GLU A 6 27.32 10.65 17.94
C GLU A 6 26.04 11.21 17.28
N PHE A 7 25.81 10.91 16.00
CA PHE A 7 24.57 11.31 15.31
C PHE A 7 23.35 10.58 15.90
N THR A 8 23.45 9.27 16.12
CA THR A 8 22.38 8.48 16.73
C THR A 8 22.04 8.97 18.14
N ALA A 9 23.04 9.34 18.94
CA ALA A 9 22.81 9.89 20.28
C ALA A 9 22.06 11.23 20.27
N GLN A 10 22.21 12.04 19.22
CA GLN A 10 21.49 13.31 19.06
C GLN A 10 20.06 13.13 18.54
N LEU A 11 19.77 12.03 17.84
CA LEU A 11 18.42 11.72 17.36
C LEU A 11 17.48 11.25 18.47
N ALA A 12 17.97 10.54 19.48
CA ALA A 12 17.11 9.97 20.53
C ALA A 12 16.31 11.03 21.32
N PRO A 13 16.88 12.17 21.78
CA PRO A 13 16.11 13.23 22.42
C PRO A 13 15.06 13.86 21.50
N LEU A 14 15.37 13.99 20.21
CA LEU A 14 14.44 14.51 19.21
C LEU A 14 13.24 13.57 19.03
N LYS A 15 13.47 12.26 18.97
CA LYS A 15 12.41 11.25 18.90
C LYS A 15 11.50 11.34 20.12
N GLN A 16 12.07 11.40 21.32
CA GLN A 16 11.29 11.56 22.55
C GLN A 16 10.46 12.86 22.56
N ALA A 17 11.02 13.97 22.07
CA ALA A 17 10.30 15.23 21.98
C ALA A 17 9.13 15.17 20.98
N ARG A 18 9.31 14.46 19.85
CA ARG A 18 8.24 14.19 18.89
C ARG A 18 7.12 13.40 19.53
N ASP A 19 7.44 12.26 20.16
CA ASP A 19 6.43 11.39 20.78
C ASP A 19 5.64 12.14 21.86
N ALA A 20 6.33 12.96 22.67
CA ALA A 20 5.69 13.81 23.67
C ALA A 20 4.77 14.88 23.05
N ALA A 21 5.17 15.49 21.93
CA ALA A 21 4.33 16.44 21.21
C ALA A 21 3.10 15.75 20.59
N ASP A 22 3.26 14.54 20.04
CA ASP A 22 2.15 13.75 19.50
C ASP A 22 1.17 13.28 20.58
N ASP A 23 1.66 12.87 21.76
CA ASP A 23 0.83 12.54 22.92
C ASP A 23 0.05 13.77 23.43
N ALA A 24 0.72 14.90 23.60
CA ALA A 24 0.07 16.14 24.02
C ALA A 24 -0.97 16.62 22.99
N ARG A 25 -0.71 16.40 21.70
CA ARG A 25 -1.68 16.68 20.63
C ARG A 25 -2.92 15.81 20.74
N ARG A 26 -2.76 14.49 20.93
CA ARG A 26 -3.87 13.56 21.15
C ARG A 26 -4.71 13.95 22.38
N GLU A 27 -4.06 14.36 23.46
CA GLU A 27 -4.74 14.88 24.65
C GLU A 27 -5.51 16.17 24.37
N ALA A 28 -4.92 17.11 23.61
CA ALA A 28 -5.57 18.36 23.22
C ALA A 28 -6.83 18.12 22.39
N TYR A 29 -6.79 17.20 21.42
CA TYR A 29 -7.97 16.79 20.67
C TYR A 29 -9.02 16.15 21.57
N ALA A 30 -8.64 15.21 22.44
CA ALA A 30 -9.57 14.57 23.36
C ALA A 30 -10.26 15.59 24.28
N ALA A 31 -9.51 16.53 24.85
CA ALA A 31 -10.06 17.58 25.71
C ALA A 31 -10.99 18.54 24.94
N THR A 32 -10.68 18.88 23.68
CA THR A 32 -11.59 19.66 22.82
C THR A 32 -12.88 18.88 22.54
N GLN A 33 -12.80 17.57 22.27
CA GLN A 33 -13.98 16.74 22.02
C GLN A 33 -14.91 16.69 23.25
N ASP A 34 -14.36 16.53 24.45
CA ASP A 34 -15.13 16.61 25.72
C ASP A 34 -15.86 17.95 25.86
N TYR A 35 -15.16 19.05 25.57
CA TYR A 35 -15.73 20.40 25.61
C TYR A 35 -16.88 20.57 24.60
N GLN A 36 -16.68 20.12 23.36
CA GLN A 36 -17.70 20.18 22.31
C GLN A 36 -18.93 19.32 22.62
N LYS A 37 -18.72 18.11 23.17
CA LYS A 37 -19.80 17.20 23.62
C LYS A 37 -20.69 17.89 24.65
N LEU A 38 -20.10 18.47 25.70
CA LEU A 38 -20.84 19.20 26.73
C LEU A 38 -21.61 20.41 26.19
N GLY A 39 -21.04 21.14 25.22
CA GLY A 39 -21.72 22.25 24.54
C GLY A 39 -23.01 21.81 23.82
N ARG A 40 -23.01 20.61 23.24
CA ARG A 40 -24.20 20.01 22.61
C ARG A 40 -25.20 19.49 23.62
N ASP A 41 -24.74 18.87 24.70
CA ASP A 41 -25.61 18.42 25.80
C ASP A 41 -26.35 19.59 26.44
N LYS A 42 -25.68 20.73 26.61
CA LYS A 42 -26.35 21.99 27.01
C LYS A 42 -27.45 22.40 26.03
N THR A 43 -27.17 22.31 24.73
CA THR A 43 -28.14 22.66 23.68
C THR A 43 -29.33 21.70 23.69
N ARG A 44 -29.12 20.42 23.99
CA ARG A 44 -30.17 19.41 24.16
C ARG A 44 -30.99 19.62 25.44
N SER A 45 -30.34 19.87 26.58
CA SER A 45 -30.98 20.12 27.88
C SER A 45 -31.87 21.38 27.87
N LYS A 46 -31.47 22.44 27.15
CA LYS A 46 -32.32 23.62 26.92
C LYS A 46 -33.64 23.29 26.22
N ARG A 47 -33.71 22.22 25.42
CA ARG A 47 -34.94 21.78 24.74
C ARG A 47 -35.86 20.96 25.66
N THR A 48 -35.32 20.34 26.71
CA THR A 48 -36.09 19.52 27.67
C THR A 48 -36.51 20.29 28.94
N ALA A 49 -36.21 21.59 29.03
CA ALA A 49 -36.67 22.53 30.06
C ALA A 49 -36.27 22.19 31.52
N ASP A 50 -35.09 21.59 31.73
CA ASP A 50 -34.61 21.20 33.06
C ASP A 50 -33.52 22.17 33.60
N ALA A 51 -33.94 23.17 34.38
CA ALA A 51 -33.09 24.31 34.77
C ALA A 51 -31.96 23.94 35.76
N GLY A 52 -32.11 22.88 36.55
CA GLY A 52 -31.08 22.44 37.51
C GLY A 52 -29.88 21.77 36.84
N ILE A 53 -30.13 20.98 35.79
CA ILE A 53 -29.11 20.30 34.99
C ILE A 53 -28.29 21.30 34.17
N ALA A 54 -28.94 22.34 33.63
CA ALA A 54 -28.27 23.37 32.83
C ALA A 54 -27.14 24.09 33.58
N GLY A 55 -27.33 24.41 34.87
CA GLY A 55 -26.31 25.08 35.68
C GLY A 55 -25.12 24.19 36.07
N GLN A 56 -25.31 22.85 36.13
CA GLN A 56 -24.21 21.90 36.31
C GLN A 56 -23.41 21.73 35.02
N ILE A 57 -24.09 21.60 33.87
CA ILE A 57 -23.46 21.52 32.56
C ILE A 57 -22.63 22.79 32.27
N ASP A 58 -23.10 23.97 32.67
CA ASP A 58 -22.35 25.22 32.49
C ASP A 58 -20.99 25.20 33.20
N ARG A 59 -20.92 24.71 34.44
CA ARG A 59 -19.65 24.57 35.17
C ARG A 59 -18.74 23.50 34.56
N GLN A 60 -19.32 22.42 34.05
CA GLN A 60 -18.58 21.37 33.36
C GLN A 60 -17.98 21.91 32.05
N ILE A 61 -18.74 22.67 31.26
CA ILE A 61 -18.25 23.33 30.04
C ILE A 61 -17.09 24.27 30.35
N GLU A 62 -17.20 25.12 31.36
CA GLU A 62 -16.12 26.03 31.75
C GLU A 62 -14.86 25.27 32.17
N THR A 63 -15.03 24.14 32.87
CA THR A 63 -13.91 23.29 33.30
C THR A 63 -13.27 22.56 32.13
N ALA A 64 -14.08 21.97 31.24
CA ALA A 64 -13.62 21.30 30.03
C ALA A 64 -12.94 22.28 29.06
N GLY A 65 -13.46 23.50 28.91
CA GLY A 65 -12.85 24.54 28.08
C GLY A 65 -11.49 24.99 28.62
N ARG A 66 -11.35 25.13 29.96
CA ARG A 66 -10.04 25.39 30.58
C ARG A 66 -9.06 24.23 30.37
N ARG A 67 -9.52 22.98 30.50
CA ARG A 67 -8.70 21.79 30.24
C ARG A 67 -8.23 21.74 28.79
N ALA A 68 -9.12 21.98 27.83
CA ALA A 68 -8.79 22.03 26.41
C ALA A 68 -7.74 23.12 26.13
N GLY A 69 -7.95 24.34 26.64
CA GLY A 69 -6.96 25.42 26.49
C GLY A 69 -5.60 25.12 27.12
N GLN A 70 -5.58 24.43 28.27
CA GLN A 70 -4.32 23.97 28.90
C GLN A 70 -3.62 22.90 28.07
N ALA A 71 -4.37 21.92 27.54
CA ALA A 71 -3.82 20.85 26.72
C ALA A 71 -3.25 21.40 25.39
N TRP A 72 -3.95 22.32 24.73
CA TRP A 72 -3.42 23.01 23.54
C TRP A 72 -2.19 23.88 23.87
N GLY A 73 -2.17 24.53 25.04
CA GLY A 73 -0.99 25.25 25.51
C GLY A 73 0.22 24.34 25.75
N ALA A 74 0.01 23.16 26.33
CA ALA A 74 1.06 22.16 26.54
C ALA A 74 1.56 21.59 25.20
N PHE A 75 0.66 21.25 24.28
CA PHE A 75 1.02 20.85 22.92
C PHE A 75 1.85 21.92 22.21
N GLY A 76 1.42 23.18 22.24
CA GLY A 76 2.15 24.28 21.61
C GLY A 76 3.56 24.48 22.17
N GLN A 77 3.76 24.27 23.48
CA GLN A 77 5.07 24.32 24.12
C GLN A 77 5.97 23.18 23.66
N LEU A 78 5.49 21.93 23.76
CA LEU A 78 6.26 20.75 23.36
C LEU A 78 6.59 20.75 21.86
N HIS A 79 5.66 21.19 21.03
CA HIS A 79 5.88 21.34 19.60
C HIS A 79 6.93 22.41 19.28
N ALA A 80 6.91 23.55 19.97
CA ALA A 80 7.93 24.59 19.81
C ALA A 80 9.32 24.10 20.26
N GLU A 81 9.41 23.37 21.38
CA GLU A 81 10.65 22.75 21.86
C GLU A 81 11.20 21.75 20.83
N GLN A 82 10.35 20.90 20.26
CA GLN A 82 10.72 19.96 19.20
C GLN A 82 11.28 20.69 17.96
N LEU A 83 10.61 21.77 17.51
CA LEU A 83 11.08 22.57 16.37
C LEU A 83 12.43 23.23 16.64
N GLU A 84 12.66 23.71 17.87
CA GLU A 84 13.95 24.27 18.28
C GLU A 84 15.05 23.20 18.29
N MET A 85 14.77 22.00 18.80
CA MET A 85 15.69 20.86 18.73
C MET A 85 16.05 20.50 17.29
N LEU A 86 15.05 20.42 16.41
CA LEU A 86 15.23 20.20 14.97
C LEU A 86 16.11 21.26 14.32
N ALA A 87 15.88 22.53 14.63
CA ALA A 87 16.66 23.65 14.12
C ALA A 87 18.13 23.59 14.59
N ASN A 88 18.37 23.17 15.83
CA ASN A 88 19.71 23.04 16.39
C ASN A 88 20.56 21.95 15.70
N ILE A 89 19.93 20.84 15.30
CA ILE A 89 20.62 19.75 14.59
C ILE A 89 20.58 19.90 13.06
N ALA A 90 19.89 20.92 12.52
CA ALA A 90 19.75 21.16 11.08
C ALA A 90 21.05 21.09 10.26
N PRO A 91 22.22 21.59 10.74
CA PRO A 91 23.48 21.48 10.02
C PRO A 91 23.96 20.05 9.81
N MET A 92 23.52 19.11 10.65
CA MET A 92 23.84 17.68 10.58
C MET A 92 22.80 16.89 9.78
N LEU A 93 21.70 17.52 9.35
CA LEU A 93 20.62 16.87 8.61
C LEU A 93 20.75 17.01 7.08
N ASP A 94 21.98 17.12 6.55
CA ASP A 94 22.19 17.09 5.10
C ASP A 94 22.14 15.64 4.59
N PRO A 95 21.12 15.24 3.81
CA PRO A 95 21.01 13.87 3.32
C PRO A 95 22.16 13.47 2.39
N ARG A 96 22.84 14.42 1.75
CA ARG A 96 23.96 14.14 0.82
C ARG A 96 25.19 13.59 1.55
N ASP A 97 25.37 13.97 2.80
CA ASP A 97 26.51 13.53 3.62
C ASP A 97 26.25 12.17 4.29
N HIS A 98 24.97 11.88 4.59
CA HIS A 98 24.59 10.72 5.38
C HIS A 98 24.13 9.52 4.55
N VAL A 99 23.59 9.71 3.34
CA VAL A 99 23.07 8.59 2.54
C VAL A 99 24.14 7.55 2.19
N ASN A 100 25.41 7.96 2.06
CA ASN A 100 26.53 7.03 1.81
C ASN A 100 26.88 6.16 3.03
N GLN A 101 26.32 6.48 4.20
CA GLN A 101 26.50 5.70 5.43
C GLN A 101 25.41 4.63 5.55
N PHE A 102 24.29 4.73 4.84
CA PHE A 102 23.21 3.75 4.96
C PHE A 102 23.70 2.35 4.59
N ASP A 103 23.15 1.35 5.25
CA ASP A 103 23.45 -0.04 4.91
C ASP A 103 22.83 -0.36 3.54
N ASP A 104 23.62 -0.98 2.66
CA ASP A 104 23.19 -1.36 1.32
C ASP A 104 22.44 -2.70 1.29
N SER A 105 22.24 -3.30 2.47
CA SER A 105 21.38 -4.46 2.68
C SER A 105 19.88 -4.10 2.63
N HIS A 106 19.52 -2.84 2.90
CA HIS A 106 18.14 -2.35 2.92
C HIS A 106 17.88 -1.40 1.74
N PRO A 107 16.80 -1.61 0.96
CA PRO A 107 16.43 -0.68 -0.09
C PRO A 107 15.90 0.64 0.50
N ILE A 108 16.13 1.75 -0.21
CA ILE A 108 15.50 3.03 0.11
C ILE A 108 14.26 3.18 -0.76
N LEU A 109 13.08 3.20 -0.13
CA LEU A 109 11.82 3.48 -0.83
C LEU A 109 11.69 4.99 -1.06
N LEU A 110 11.91 5.43 -2.30
CA LEU A 110 11.67 6.81 -2.71
C LEU A 110 10.22 6.97 -3.15
N MET A 111 9.52 7.86 -2.48
CA MET A 111 8.11 8.11 -2.74
C MET A 111 7.91 9.47 -3.44
N PRO A 112 6.91 9.58 -4.32
CA PRO A 112 6.75 10.77 -5.15
C PRO A 112 6.33 12.00 -4.34
N LEU A 113 6.78 13.16 -4.81
CA LEU A 113 6.37 14.47 -4.31
C LEU A 113 5.79 15.27 -5.47
N ARG A 114 4.75 16.05 -5.21
CA ARG A 114 4.24 17.00 -6.19
C ARG A 114 5.05 18.29 -6.12
N ILE A 115 5.51 18.78 -7.26
CA ILE A 115 6.29 20.01 -7.34
C ILE A 115 5.59 21.05 -8.20
N GLU A 116 5.67 22.31 -7.77
CA GLU A 116 5.22 23.47 -8.53
C GLU A 116 6.39 24.43 -8.68
N THR A 117 6.66 24.87 -9.91
CA THR A 117 7.84 25.69 -10.22
C THR A 117 7.45 26.96 -10.96
N ARG A 118 8.11 28.08 -10.63
CA ARG A 118 7.88 29.37 -11.28
C ARG A 118 9.17 30.20 -11.30
N PHE A 119 9.50 30.81 -12.44
CA PHE A 119 10.46 31.91 -12.46
C PHE A 119 9.81 33.17 -11.90
N ALA A 120 10.43 33.76 -10.87
CA ALA A 120 9.89 34.90 -10.15
C ALA A 120 9.77 36.13 -11.09
N PRO A 121 8.60 36.78 -11.21
CA PRO A 121 8.49 37.98 -12.02
C PRO A 121 9.28 39.14 -11.41
N GLY A 122 10.26 39.67 -12.14
CA GLY A 122 11.04 40.84 -11.71
C GLY A 122 12.15 40.56 -10.69
N ALA A 123 12.37 39.29 -10.31
CA ALA A 123 13.53 38.84 -9.54
C ALA A 123 14.25 37.73 -10.32
N ASP A 124 15.58 37.70 -10.25
CA ASP A 124 16.40 36.64 -10.87
C ASP A 124 16.38 35.38 -10.01
N GLU A 125 15.19 34.82 -9.78
CA GLU A 125 14.97 33.66 -8.91
C GLU A 125 14.09 32.59 -9.56
N LEU A 126 14.39 31.32 -9.24
CA LEU A 126 13.51 30.18 -9.46
C LEU A 126 12.83 29.81 -8.14
N TRP A 127 11.50 29.85 -8.13
CA TRP A 127 10.66 29.47 -7.01
C TRP A 127 10.17 28.05 -7.21
N ILE A 128 10.30 27.23 -6.17
CA ILE A 128 9.85 25.84 -6.16
C ILE A 128 9.04 25.63 -4.89
N ARG A 129 7.84 25.09 -5.01
CA ARG A 129 7.01 24.63 -3.90
C ARG A 129 6.83 23.12 -4.02
N VAL A 130 6.91 22.43 -2.89
CA VAL A 130 6.81 20.98 -2.78
C VAL A 130 5.59 20.64 -1.94
N TYR A 131 4.77 19.72 -2.42
CA TYR A 131 3.62 19.17 -1.71
C TYR A 131 3.82 17.67 -1.52
N PRO A 132 3.46 17.11 -0.35
CA PRO A 132 3.27 15.67 -0.23
C PRO A 132 2.21 15.23 -1.24
N ASP A 133 2.45 14.09 -1.87
CA ASP A 133 1.47 13.46 -2.75
C ASP A 133 0.52 12.56 -1.94
N ALA A 134 -0.56 12.05 -2.56
CA ALA A 134 -1.67 11.37 -1.89
C ALA A 134 -1.22 10.23 -0.95
N TRP A 135 -0.15 9.51 -1.28
CA TRP A 135 0.41 8.46 -0.44
C TRP A 135 0.79 8.95 0.97
N ALA A 136 1.30 10.18 1.10
CA ALA A 136 1.77 10.76 2.37
C ALA A 136 0.69 11.53 3.14
N VAL A 137 -0.52 11.63 2.59
CA VAL A 137 -1.64 12.33 3.23
C VAL A 137 -2.40 11.35 4.11
N ASP A 138 -2.22 11.47 5.42
CA ASP A 138 -2.95 10.70 6.42
C ASP A 138 -4.11 11.54 6.98
N GLY A 139 -5.33 11.09 6.71
CA GLY A 139 -6.57 11.67 7.23
C GLY A 139 -7.37 10.68 8.08
N PHE A 140 -6.76 9.59 8.54
CA PHE A 140 -7.43 8.58 9.33
C PHE A 140 -7.63 9.07 10.78
N GLU A 141 -8.85 8.90 11.30
CA GLU A 141 -9.19 9.24 12.69
C GLU A 141 -9.58 7.95 13.43
N GLU A 142 -8.75 7.48 14.35
CA GLU A 142 -8.97 6.21 15.07
C GLU A 142 -10.31 6.19 15.83
N LYS A 143 -10.67 7.31 16.47
CA LYS A 143 -11.91 7.43 17.25
C LYS A 143 -13.16 7.38 16.37
N LEU A 144 -14.18 6.68 16.85
CA LEU A 144 -15.49 6.60 16.19
C LEU A 144 -16.37 7.76 16.62
N SER A 145 -17.13 8.34 15.70
CA SER A 145 -18.14 9.34 16.04
C SER A 145 -19.40 8.72 16.63
N GLU A 146 -20.22 9.48 17.35
CA GLU A 146 -21.51 9.02 17.87
C GLU A 146 -22.40 8.36 16.78
N LYS A 147 -22.38 8.93 15.56
CA LYS A 147 -23.11 8.39 14.40
C LYS A 147 -22.54 7.05 13.93
N GLU A 148 -21.22 6.90 13.95
CA GLU A 148 -20.54 5.66 13.59
C GLU A 148 -20.81 4.57 14.62
N VAL A 149 -20.84 4.89 15.92
CA VAL A 149 -21.24 3.96 16.98
C VAL A 149 -22.69 3.48 16.77
N ILE A 150 -23.61 4.39 16.47
CA ILE A 150 -25.01 4.02 16.16
C ILE A 150 -25.07 3.10 14.92
N SER A 151 -24.29 3.41 13.90
CA SER A 151 -24.22 2.60 12.66
C SER A 151 -23.63 1.22 12.93
N GLY A 152 -22.57 1.13 13.74
CA GLY A 152 -21.93 -0.11 14.17
C GLY A 152 -22.87 -1.00 14.98
N ARG A 153 -23.62 -0.41 15.94
CA ARG A 153 -24.68 -1.13 16.67
C ARG A 153 -25.74 -1.70 15.74
N SER A 154 -26.20 -0.89 14.79
CA SER A 154 -27.19 -1.33 13.81
C SER A 154 -26.66 -2.46 12.93
N PHE A 155 -25.43 -2.34 12.46
CA PHE A 155 -24.77 -3.36 11.64
C PHE A 155 -24.67 -4.70 12.38
N TRP A 156 -24.08 -4.72 13.57
CA TRP A 156 -23.87 -5.96 14.32
C TRP A 156 -25.18 -6.60 14.79
N THR A 157 -26.19 -5.79 15.15
CA THR A 157 -27.53 -6.29 15.45
C THR A 157 -28.15 -6.97 14.22
N ASP A 158 -28.10 -6.33 13.05
CA ASP A 158 -28.65 -6.90 11.82
C ASP A 158 -27.85 -8.12 11.35
N TYR A 159 -26.53 -8.12 11.57
CA TYR A 159 -25.65 -9.27 11.32
C TYR A 159 -26.04 -10.48 12.18
N TRP A 160 -26.25 -10.29 13.49
CA TRP A 160 -26.71 -11.36 14.39
C TRP A 160 -28.14 -11.80 14.08
N ALA A 161 -29.02 -10.87 13.74
CA ALA A 161 -30.39 -11.18 13.34
C ALA A 161 -30.47 -12.00 12.03
N ALA A 162 -29.42 -11.96 11.21
CA ALA A 162 -29.30 -12.80 10.03
C ALA A 162 -29.02 -14.27 10.39
N ALA A 163 -28.46 -14.56 11.57
CA ALA A 163 -28.26 -15.92 12.09
C ALA A 163 -27.60 -16.90 11.10
N GLY A 164 -26.54 -16.43 10.44
CA GLY A 164 -25.81 -17.17 9.40
C GLY A 164 -26.40 -17.09 7.98
N ASP A 165 -27.52 -16.38 7.77
CA ASP A 165 -28.02 -16.05 6.42
C ASP A 165 -27.09 -15.00 5.78
N ARG A 166 -26.23 -15.49 4.88
CA ARG A 166 -25.23 -14.69 4.18
C ARG A 166 -25.84 -13.49 3.45
N ASP A 167 -26.96 -13.64 2.75
CA ASP A 167 -27.53 -12.55 1.95
C ASP A 167 -27.98 -11.39 2.85
N ARG A 168 -28.52 -11.72 4.03
CA ARG A 168 -28.89 -10.74 5.05
C ARG A 168 -27.68 -10.10 5.73
N GLN A 169 -26.61 -10.86 6.00
CA GLN A 169 -25.37 -10.31 6.55
C GLN A 169 -24.71 -9.34 5.56
N VAL A 170 -24.66 -9.70 4.28
CA VAL A 170 -24.19 -8.82 3.19
C VAL A 170 -25.08 -7.60 3.06
N ALA A 171 -26.40 -7.72 3.23
CA ALA A 171 -27.31 -6.57 3.23
C ALA A 171 -27.05 -5.61 4.40
N ALA A 172 -26.81 -6.12 5.61
CA ALA A 172 -26.42 -5.32 6.77
C ALA A 172 -25.09 -4.59 6.50
N TRP A 173 -24.11 -5.30 5.96
CA TRP A 173 -22.82 -4.73 5.55
C TRP A 173 -22.97 -3.62 4.50
N ARG A 174 -23.78 -3.86 3.46
CA ARG A 174 -24.07 -2.88 2.40
C ARG A 174 -24.64 -1.59 2.95
N ASN A 175 -25.50 -1.65 3.97
CA ASN A 175 -26.05 -0.46 4.63
C ASN A 175 -24.95 0.36 5.36
N LEU A 176 -24.01 -0.33 6.01
CA LEU A 176 -22.88 0.32 6.67
C LEU A 176 -21.94 0.99 5.65
N VAL A 177 -21.56 0.26 4.61
CA VAL A 177 -20.72 0.76 3.51
C VAL A 177 -21.36 1.94 2.79
N ALA A 178 -22.68 1.90 2.55
CA ALA A 178 -23.39 3.02 1.92
C ALA A 178 -23.33 4.33 2.72
N SER A 179 -23.15 4.23 4.04
CA SER A 179 -23.13 5.40 4.93
C SER A 179 -21.73 5.99 5.12
N HIS A 180 -20.68 5.15 5.12
CA HIS A 180 -19.33 5.56 5.53
C HIS A 180 -18.24 5.25 4.49
N GLY A 181 -18.53 4.51 3.44
CA GLY A 181 -17.53 3.94 2.53
C GLY A 181 -16.92 2.63 3.07
N THR A 182 -16.24 1.88 2.21
CA THR A 182 -15.79 0.51 2.55
C THR A 182 -14.73 0.49 3.64
N GLY A 183 -13.65 1.26 3.51
CA GLY A 183 -12.55 1.27 4.48
C GLY A 183 -13.01 1.70 5.87
N ARG A 184 -13.78 2.80 5.95
CA ARG A 184 -14.33 3.27 7.23
C ARG A 184 -15.36 2.31 7.83
N ALA A 185 -16.17 1.65 7.01
CA ALA A 185 -17.08 0.60 7.48
C ALA A 185 -16.33 -0.60 8.07
N GLN A 186 -15.19 -1.00 7.48
CA GLN A 186 -14.33 -2.06 8.02
C GLN A 186 -13.75 -1.66 9.37
N TRP A 187 -13.31 -0.41 9.52
CA TRP A 187 -12.87 0.11 10.81
C TRP A 187 -14.00 0.06 11.85
N ILE A 188 -15.18 0.60 11.54
CA ILE A 188 -16.34 0.59 12.45
C ILE A 188 -16.69 -0.83 12.89
N ALA A 189 -16.78 -1.77 11.94
CA ALA A 189 -17.12 -3.15 12.26
C ALA A 189 -16.02 -3.87 13.05
N THR A 190 -14.74 -3.53 12.83
CA THR A 190 -13.60 -4.11 13.58
C THR A 190 -13.52 -3.55 14.99
N SER A 191 -13.55 -2.24 15.16
CA SER A 191 -13.44 -1.56 16.46
C SER A 191 -14.69 -1.76 17.33
N PHE A 192 -15.83 -2.06 16.72
CA PHE A 192 -17.10 -2.25 17.41
C PHE A 192 -17.57 -3.71 17.45
N ARG A 193 -16.64 -4.68 17.40
CA ARG A 193 -16.95 -6.11 17.56
C ARG A 193 -17.66 -6.37 18.91
N PRO A 194 -18.74 -7.18 18.94
CA PRO A 194 -19.44 -7.52 20.18
C PRO A 194 -18.52 -8.21 21.18
N ALA A 195 -18.64 -7.87 22.46
CA ALA A 195 -17.84 -8.45 23.53
C ALA A 195 -18.12 -9.97 23.69
N ASN A 196 -19.32 -10.40 23.33
CA ASN A 196 -19.78 -11.78 23.35
C ASN A 196 -19.91 -12.39 21.94
N GLU A 197 -19.00 -12.06 21.00
CA GLU A 197 -19.01 -12.56 19.62
C GLU A 197 -19.17 -14.09 19.52
N GLY A 198 -18.57 -14.85 20.45
CA GLY A 198 -18.69 -16.31 20.51
C GLY A 198 -20.09 -16.84 20.84
N GLU A 199 -21.05 -15.97 21.14
CA GLU A 199 -22.45 -16.30 21.43
C GLU A 199 -23.40 -15.93 20.27
N GLU A 200 -22.87 -15.78 19.04
CA GLU A 200 -23.68 -15.52 17.85
C GLU A 200 -24.84 -16.52 17.74
N PRO A 201 -26.09 -16.05 17.53
CA PRO A 201 -27.26 -16.93 17.52
C PRO A 201 -27.29 -17.84 16.29
N ALA A 202 -27.70 -19.09 16.51
CA ALA A 202 -27.99 -20.02 15.43
C ALA A 202 -29.28 -19.65 14.69
N ALA A 203 -29.42 -20.16 13.47
CA ALA A 203 -30.63 -20.00 12.68
C ALA A 203 -31.87 -20.49 13.46
N PRO A 204 -32.95 -19.69 13.56
CA PRO A 204 -34.16 -20.09 14.27
C PRO A 204 -34.85 -21.27 13.58
N ALA A 205 -35.55 -22.11 14.34
CA ALA A 205 -36.32 -23.21 13.79
C ALA A 205 -37.56 -22.71 13.01
N ALA A 206 -38.18 -23.59 12.23
CA ALA A 206 -39.39 -23.24 11.51
C ALA A 206 -40.52 -22.82 12.48
N GLY A 207 -41.04 -21.61 12.33
CA GLY A 207 -42.04 -21.02 13.22
C GLY A 207 -41.45 -20.19 14.37
N GLU A 208 -40.11 -20.12 14.48
CA GLU A 208 -39.43 -19.24 15.43
C GLU A 208 -39.06 -17.90 14.80
N LEU A 209 -39.07 -16.84 15.62
CA LEU A 209 -38.60 -15.50 15.26
C LEU A 209 -37.49 -15.09 16.23
N LEU A 210 -36.28 -14.99 15.70
CA LEU A 210 -35.13 -14.46 16.42
C LEU A 210 -35.23 -12.93 16.52
N LEU A 211 -35.05 -12.41 17.73
CA LEU A 211 -34.91 -10.98 18.01
C LEU A 211 -33.66 -10.74 18.86
N ILE A 212 -32.98 -9.63 18.59
CA ILE A 212 -31.74 -9.25 19.28
C ILE A 212 -32.04 -8.15 20.28
N ALA A 213 -31.74 -8.38 21.55
CA ALA A 213 -31.76 -7.40 22.62
C ALA A 213 -30.34 -6.85 22.85
N GLU A 214 -30.24 -5.56 23.19
CA GLU A 214 -28.96 -4.92 23.52
C GLU A 214 -28.73 -4.95 25.05
N GLY A 215 -27.51 -5.29 25.47
CA GLY A 215 -27.09 -5.23 26.88
C GLY A 215 -26.62 -6.58 27.43
N THR A 216 -26.21 -6.57 28.71
CA THR A 216 -25.65 -7.76 29.38
C THR A 216 -26.64 -8.92 29.37
N ARG A 217 -26.17 -10.11 28.98
CA ARG A 217 -26.97 -11.32 28.96
C ARG A 217 -27.38 -11.70 30.39
N PRO A 218 -28.68 -11.78 30.70
CA PRO A 218 -29.13 -12.12 32.05
C PRO A 218 -29.05 -13.64 32.31
N PRO A 219 -29.15 -14.09 33.57
CA PRO A 219 -29.24 -15.51 33.91
C PRO A 219 -30.40 -16.21 33.19
N GLN A 220 -30.28 -17.51 32.91
CA GLN A 220 -31.28 -18.25 32.13
C GLN A 220 -32.71 -18.15 32.68
N THR A 221 -32.88 -18.15 34.01
CA THR A 221 -34.19 -17.99 34.66
C THR A 221 -34.84 -16.64 34.34
N GLU A 222 -34.04 -15.60 34.15
CA GLU A 222 -34.52 -14.27 33.78
C GLU A 222 -34.77 -14.18 32.27
N ILE A 223 -33.94 -14.82 31.44
CA ILE A 223 -34.15 -14.96 30.00
C ILE A 223 -35.53 -15.54 29.71
N ASP A 224 -35.92 -16.62 30.39
CA ASP A 224 -37.21 -17.28 30.19
C ASP A 224 -38.38 -16.34 30.53
N ALA A 225 -38.26 -15.58 31.63
CA ALA A 225 -39.27 -14.61 32.04
C ALA A 225 -39.37 -13.41 31.07
N VAL A 226 -38.24 -12.87 30.61
CA VAL A 226 -38.18 -11.77 29.65
C VAL A 226 -38.72 -12.21 28.28
N THR A 227 -38.41 -13.43 27.85
CA THR A 227 -38.93 -14.01 26.60
C THR A 227 -40.44 -14.20 26.68
N ALA A 228 -40.96 -14.71 27.81
CA ALA A 228 -42.41 -14.84 28.02
C ALA A 228 -43.14 -13.49 27.98
N TYR A 229 -42.54 -12.44 28.56
CA TYR A 229 -43.07 -11.08 28.47
C TYR A 229 -43.16 -10.61 27.01
N TRP A 230 -42.04 -10.66 26.27
CA TRP A 230 -42.01 -10.20 24.88
C TRP A 230 -42.91 -11.04 23.96
N GLN A 231 -43.05 -12.36 24.23
CA GLN A 231 -43.96 -13.23 23.51
C GLN A 231 -45.42 -12.79 23.69
N ALA A 232 -45.83 -12.45 24.92
CA ALA A 232 -47.19 -11.99 25.21
C ALA A 232 -47.49 -10.66 24.51
N VAL A 233 -46.56 -9.71 24.56
CA VAL A 233 -46.68 -8.40 23.90
C VAL A 233 -46.70 -8.55 22.38
N TRP A 234 -45.88 -9.44 21.81
CA TRP A 234 -45.82 -9.65 20.35
C TRP A 234 -47.10 -10.28 19.80
N SER A 235 -47.63 -11.28 20.52
CA SER A 235 -48.82 -12.04 20.10
C SER A 235 -50.08 -11.16 20.04
N LYS A 236 -50.14 -10.13 20.88
CA LYS A 236 -51.27 -9.18 20.99
C LYS A 236 -50.78 -7.73 21.18
N PRO A 237 -50.27 -7.07 20.12
CA PRO A 237 -49.62 -5.77 20.22
C PRO A 237 -50.54 -4.63 20.70
N ASP A 238 -51.85 -4.73 20.44
CA ASP A 238 -52.84 -3.69 20.76
C ASP A 238 -53.64 -3.97 22.05
N ASP A 239 -53.32 -5.03 22.80
CA ASP A 239 -54.03 -5.41 24.02
C ASP A 239 -53.26 -4.99 25.28
N ALA A 240 -53.53 -3.77 25.75
CA ALA A 240 -52.89 -3.22 26.94
C ALA A 240 -53.06 -4.10 28.19
N ASN A 241 -54.18 -4.83 28.32
CA ASN A 241 -54.40 -5.70 29.48
C ASN A 241 -53.42 -6.89 29.49
N VAL A 242 -53.08 -7.42 28.31
CA VAL A 242 -52.10 -8.50 28.17
C VAL A 242 -50.70 -8.00 28.49
N ALA A 243 -50.35 -6.79 28.03
CA ALA A 243 -49.06 -6.16 28.33
C ALA A 243 -48.90 -5.88 29.84
N ASP A 244 -49.94 -5.36 30.50
CA ASP A 244 -49.92 -5.07 31.93
C ASP A 244 -49.84 -6.34 32.79
N ALA A 245 -50.58 -7.40 32.41
CA ALA A 245 -50.51 -8.69 33.09
C ALA A 245 -49.11 -9.33 32.93
N ALA A 246 -48.57 -9.35 31.71
CA ALA A 246 -47.23 -9.88 31.45
C ALA A 246 -46.15 -9.09 32.20
N LEU A 247 -46.30 -7.76 32.31
CA LEU A 247 -45.39 -6.93 33.10
C LEU A 247 -45.46 -7.28 34.60
N ALA A 248 -46.65 -7.52 35.14
CA ALA A 248 -46.81 -7.94 36.53
C ALA A 248 -46.13 -9.29 36.80
N ASP A 249 -46.27 -10.26 35.88
CA ASP A 249 -45.61 -11.55 35.96
C ASP A 249 -44.08 -11.43 35.87
N LEU A 250 -43.57 -10.58 34.96
CA LEU A 250 -42.15 -10.29 34.85
C LEU A 250 -41.59 -9.67 36.15
N LYS A 251 -42.28 -8.68 36.72
CA LYS A 251 -41.90 -8.07 38.00
C LYS A 251 -41.88 -9.08 39.14
N ALA A 252 -42.81 -10.04 39.15
CA ALA A 252 -42.84 -11.10 40.15
C ALA A 252 -41.66 -12.08 39.99
N ALA A 253 -41.21 -12.33 38.76
CA ALA A 253 -40.13 -13.26 38.46
C ALA A 253 -38.73 -12.69 38.74
N ILE A 254 -38.46 -11.46 38.30
CA ILE A 254 -37.10 -10.87 38.32
C ILE A 254 -36.96 -9.59 39.16
N GLY A 255 -38.07 -9.13 39.77
CA GLY A 255 -38.11 -7.89 40.54
C GLY A 255 -38.36 -6.64 39.68
N ASP A 256 -38.89 -5.58 40.30
CA ASP A 256 -39.33 -4.37 39.59
C ASP A 256 -38.19 -3.63 38.85
N PRO A 257 -36.99 -3.41 39.44
CA PRO A 257 -35.91 -2.70 38.74
C PRO A 257 -35.41 -3.44 37.49
N ALA A 258 -35.21 -4.77 37.60
CA ALA A 258 -34.76 -5.59 36.48
C ALA A 258 -35.83 -5.72 35.39
N ALA A 259 -37.10 -5.87 35.78
CA ALA A 259 -38.22 -5.87 34.85
C ALA A 259 -38.31 -4.56 34.06
N GLN A 260 -38.19 -3.41 34.72
CA GLN A 260 -38.20 -2.11 34.04
C GLN A 260 -37.03 -1.95 33.07
N ALA A 261 -35.83 -2.40 33.44
CA ALA A 261 -34.67 -2.39 32.55
C ALA A 261 -34.89 -3.29 31.31
N ALA A 262 -35.44 -4.50 31.51
CA ALA A 262 -35.73 -5.43 30.42
C ALA A 262 -36.79 -4.91 29.45
N VAL A 263 -37.82 -4.21 29.96
CA VAL A 263 -38.84 -3.57 29.10
C VAL A 263 -38.26 -2.36 28.35
N ALA A 264 -37.39 -1.58 29.00
CA ALA A 264 -36.72 -0.45 28.36
C ALA A 264 -35.76 -0.91 27.24
N ALA A 265 -35.14 -2.08 27.40
CA ALA A 265 -34.29 -2.72 26.40
C ALA A 265 -35.12 -3.52 25.36
N GLN A 266 -36.07 -2.85 24.70
CA GLN A 266 -36.89 -3.47 23.66
C GLN A 266 -36.02 -4.14 22.58
N PRO A 267 -36.27 -5.41 22.22
CA PRO A 267 -35.54 -6.08 21.16
C PRO A 267 -35.64 -5.30 19.84
N ARG A 268 -34.53 -5.24 19.11
CA ARG A 268 -34.44 -4.56 17.82
C ARG A 268 -35.43 -5.18 16.83
N ARG A 269 -36.02 -4.32 15.99
CA ARG A 269 -37.03 -4.68 14.97
C ARG A 269 -38.31 -5.34 15.53
N PHE A 270 -38.58 -5.24 16.83
CA PHE A 270 -39.82 -5.75 17.45
C PHE A 270 -41.10 -5.07 16.91
N GLN A 271 -41.01 -3.87 16.36
CA GLN A 271 -42.18 -3.18 15.79
C GLN A 271 -42.27 -3.31 14.26
N GLU A 272 -41.32 -3.99 13.61
CA GLU A 272 -41.30 -4.12 12.17
C GLU A 272 -42.52 -4.93 11.68
N PRO A 273 -43.30 -4.43 10.69
CA PRO A 273 -44.45 -5.16 10.16
C PRO A 273 -44.00 -6.46 9.50
N ARG A 274 -44.59 -7.58 9.93
CA ARG A 274 -44.33 -8.92 9.38
C ARG A 274 -45.64 -9.60 8.96
N PRO A 275 -46.26 -9.16 7.84
CA PRO A 275 -47.54 -9.70 7.37
C PRO A 275 -47.45 -11.19 6.98
N GLU A 276 -46.25 -11.71 6.77
CA GLU A 276 -45.97 -13.10 6.42
C GLU A 276 -46.04 -14.06 7.61
N LEU A 277 -46.04 -13.57 8.86
CA LEU A 277 -46.05 -14.39 10.07
C LEU A 277 -47.39 -14.34 10.79
N ASP A 278 -47.89 -15.50 11.23
CA ASP A 278 -48.96 -15.58 12.21
C ASP A 278 -48.38 -15.34 13.61
N ARG A 279 -48.63 -14.14 14.16
CA ARG A 279 -48.13 -13.73 15.49
C ARG A 279 -48.56 -14.67 16.61
N SER A 280 -49.69 -15.37 16.48
CA SER A 280 -50.19 -16.30 17.49
C SER A 280 -49.55 -17.69 17.42
N ALA A 281 -49.00 -18.06 16.26
CA ALA A 281 -48.32 -19.33 16.02
C ALA A 281 -46.79 -19.21 16.03
N THR A 282 -46.25 -17.98 16.10
CA THR A 282 -44.80 -17.72 16.08
C THR A 282 -44.22 -17.73 17.49
N THR A 283 -43.14 -18.48 17.70
CA THR A 283 -42.38 -18.49 18.95
C THR A 283 -41.22 -17.51 18.88
N LEU A 284 -41.08 -16.62 19.86
CA LEU A 284 -39.94 -15.70 19.94
C LEU A 284 -38.73 -16.38 20.56
N VAL A 285 -37.57 -16.13 19.96
CA VAL A 285 -36.26 -16.49 20.51
C VAL A 285 -35.48 -15.19 20.70
N LEU A 286 -34.97 -14.95 21.90
CA LEU A 286 -34.18 -13.77 22.22
C LEU A 286 -32.69 -14.13 22.28
N ALA A 287 -31.86 -13.28 21.68
CA ALA A 287 -30.41 -13.28 21.87
C ALA A 287 -29.96 -11.89 22.35
N TRP A 288 -28.85 -11.85 23.09
CA TRP A 288 -28.32 -10.62 23.69
C TRP A 288 -26.98 -10.28 23.09
N ILE A 289 -26.84 -9.05 22.59
CA ILE A 289 -25.58 -8.53 22.09
C ILE A 289 -24.97 -7.58 23.12
N GLU A 290 -23.73 -7.87 23.52
CA GLU A 290 -22.95 -7.06 24.44
C GLU A 290 -21.98 -6.19 23.66
N TRP A 291 -22.06 -4.89 23.87
CA TRP A 291 -21.17 -3.94 23.22
C TRP A 291 -19.80 -3.92 23.90
N PRO A 292 -18.71 -3.69 23.14
CA PRO A 292 -17.42 -3.44 23.75
C PRO A 292 -17.54 -2.23 24.68
N ASN A 293 -16.85 -2.28 25.82
CA ASN A 293 -16.83 -1.16 26.75
C ASN A 293 -15.99 -0.03 26.16
N LEU A 294 -16.60 0.79 25.28
CA LEU A 294 -16.04 2.05 24.85
C LEU A 294 -16.19 3.05 25.98
N ALA A 295 -15.09 3.64 26.41
CA ALA A 295 -15.14 4.75 27.33
C ALA A 295 -15.79 5.97 26.63
N ASP A 296 -16.42 6.86 27.40
CA ASP A 296 -17.15 8.00 26.86
C ASP A 296 -16.26 8.97 26.05
N ASP A 297 -14.95 8.90 26.26
CA ASP A 297 -13.84 9.63 25.62
C ASP A 297 -13.27 8.92 24.38
N ASP A 298 -13.69 7.69 24.10
CA ASP A 298 -13.35 6.95 22.86
C ASP A 298 -14.25 7.35 21.67
N VAL A 299 -15.31 8.12 21.95
CA VAL A 299 -16.28 8.54 20.94
C VAL A 299 -16.11 10.02 20.61
N LYS A 300 -15.73 10.32 19.37
CA LYS A 300 -15.59 11.70 18.90
C LYS A 300 -16.95 12.36 18.70
N SER A 301 -16.96 13.67 18.94
CA SER A 301 -18.19 14.44 18.95
C SER A 301 -18.69 14.68 17.51
N ALA A 302 -17.82 14.98 16.55
CA ALA A 302 -18.19 15.26 15.16
C ALA A 302 -17.72 14.16 14.20
N SER A 303 -18.23 14.18 12.97
CA SER A 303 -17.74 13.26 11.92
C SER A 303 -16.30 13.53 11.50
N TRP A 304 -15.84 14.76 11.71
CA TRP A 304 -14.50 15.23 11.36
C TRP A 304 -13.97 16.09 12.51
N THR A 305 -12.83 15.70 13.07
CA THR A 305 -12.27 16.37 14.26
C THR A 305 -10.79 16.70 14.17
N GLU A 306 -10.05 16.10 13.23
CA GLU A 306 -8.62 16.35 13.03
C GLU A 306 -8.33 16.72 11.57
N ALA A 307 -7.33 17.56 11.36
CA ALA A 307 -6.84 17.85 10.01
C ALA A 307 -6.05 16.65 9.44
N ALA A 308 -6.14 16.47 8.11
CA ALA A 308 -5.21 15.59 7.42
C ALA A 308 -3.77 16.09 7.60
N ARG A 309 -2.81 15.18 7.70
CA ARG A 309 -1.41 15.47 8.00
C ARG A 309 -0.45 14.54 7.28
N SER A 310 0.83 14.84 7.38
CA SER A 310 1.91 13.95 6.93
C SER A 310 2.98 13.86 8.01
N ASP A 311 3.24 12.64 8.49
CA ASP A 311 4.19 12.35 9.57
C ASP A 311 5.49 11.68 9.08
N ILE A 312 5.61 11.50 7.75
CA ILE A 312 6.63 10.67 7.09
C ILE A 312 7.57 11.46 6.15
N LEU A 313 7.42 12.78 6.09
CA LEU A 313 8.30 13.60 5.26
C LEU A 313 9.73 13.57 5.80
N PRO A 314 10.74 13.62 4.91
CA PRO A 314 12.13 13.74 5.32
C PRO A 314 12.34 15.08 6.04
N GLU A 315 13.36 15.16 6.88
CA GLU A 315 13.64 16.37 7.66
C GLU A 315 14.11 17.52 6.77
N ARG A 316 14.72 17.22 5.62
CA ARG A 316 15.17 18.21 4.64
C ARG A 316 15.02 17.69 3.21
N LEU A 317 14.76 18.62 2.30
CA LEU A 317 14.73 18.37 0.86
C LEU A 317 15.93 19.05 0.18
N VAL A 318 16.43 18.44 -0.88
CA VAL A 318 17.49 18.96 -1.74
C VAL A 318 16.94 19.13 -3.15
N VAL A 319 17.00 20.35 -3.67
CA VAL A 319 16.75 20.64 -5.08
C VAL A 319 18.06 20.49 -5.84
N THR A 320 18.04 19.75 -6.95
CA THR A 320 19.16 19.62 -7.87
C THR A 320 18.77 20.10 -9.26
N LEU A 321 19.50 21.10 -9.75
CA LEU A 321 19.35 21.74 -11.05
C LEU A 321 20.43 21.19 -11.99
N ILE A 322 20.02 20.67 -13.15
CA ILE A 322 20.91 19.97 -14.08
C ILE A 322 20.84 20.64 -15.45
N ARG A 323 22.02 20.94 -16.01
CA ARG A 323 22.17 21.39 -17.40
C ARG A 323 23.44 20.84 -18.03
N GLY A 324 23.30 19.96 -19.00
CA GLY A 324 24.41 19.13 -19.50
C GLY A 324 25.14 18.48 -18.34
N ASP A 325 26.45 18.69 -18.25
CA ASP A 325 27.30 18.19 -17.16
C ASP A 325 27.34 19.11 -15.92
N THR A 326 26.67 20.26 -15.97
CA THR A 326 26.61 21.18 -14.83
C THR A 326 25.49 20.78 -13.88
N VAL A 327 25.85 20.55 -12.62
CA VAL A 327 24.93 20.20 -11.55
C VAL A 327 25.10 21.20 -10.41
N ARG A 328 23.99 21.79 -9.96
CA ARG A 328 23.94 22.66 -8.78
C ARG A 328 22.84 22.17 -7.85
N SER A 329 23.14 22.06 -6.56
CA SER A 329 22.17 21.62 -5.57
C SER A 329 22.00 22.64 -4.45
N GLU A 330 20.75 22.85 -4.03
CA GLU A 330 20.35 23.76 -2.95
C GLU A 330 19.59 22.96 -1.89
N ILE A 331 19.93 23.15 -0.63
CA ILE A 331 19.29 22.45 0.50
C ILE A 331 18.23 23.33 1.15
N GLY A 332 17.05 22.77 1.41
CA GLY A 332 15.90 23.45 2.01
C GLY A 332 16.04 23.63 3.52
N LYS A 333 15.14 24.38 4.14
CA LYS A 333 15.05 24.45 5.61
C LYS A 333 14.55 23.11 6.20
N VAL A 334 14.54 23.02 7.52
CA VAL A 334 14.02 21.83 8.21
C VAL A 334 12.50 21.77 8.07
N ILE A 335 12.00 20.57 7.80
CA ILE A 335 10.58 20.24 7.72
C ILE A 335 10.14 19.73 9.10
N PRO A 336 9.06 20.27 9.68
CA PRO A 336 8.47 19.75 10.91
C PRO A 336 8.15 18.25 10.79
N SER A 337 8.25 17.49 11.88
CA SER A 337 7.96 16.04 11.86
C SER A 337 6.51 15.74 11.44
N THR A 338 5.58 16.65 11.74
CA THR A 338 4.18 16.59 11.34
C THR A 338 3.83 17.83 10.54
N VAL A 339 3.35 17.66 9.32
CA VAL A 339 2.88 18.74 8.45
C VAL A 339 1.37 18.66 8.31
N THR A 340 0.66 19.71 8.74
CA THR A 340 -0.79 19.85 8.56
C THR A 340 -1.14 20.20 7.11
N LEU A 341 -2.08 19.46 6.54
CA LEU A 341 -2.50 19.52 5.13
C LEU A 341 -3.95 19.97 4.93
N GLY A 342 -4.68 20.19 6.01
CA GLY A 342 -6.09 20.56 5.96
C GLY A 342 -6.53 21.42 7.14
N PHE A 343 -7.78 21.89 7.09
CA PHE A 343 -8.36 22.68 8.17
C PHE A 343 -8.58 21.81 9.39
N ASP A 344 -8.31 22.36 10.57
CA ASP A 344 -8.52 21.69 11.83
C ASP A 344 -9.74 22.29 12.54
N PRO A 345 -10.88 21.57 12.63
CA PRO A 345 -12.08 22.07 13.29
C PRO A 345 -11.98 22.07 14.83
N SER A 346 -10.98 21.40 15.41
CA SER A 346 -10.77 21.30 16.86
C SER A 346 -9.66 22.22 17.38
N ALA A 347 -8.91 22.87 16.48
CA ALA A 347 -7.87 23.81 16.85
C ALA A 347 -8.43 25.08 17.52
N PRO A 348 -7.69 25.71 18.46
CA PRO A 348 -8.15 26.92 19.17
C PRO A 348 -8.46 28.11 18.26
N ASP A 349 -7.83 28.16 17.09
CA ASP A 349 -7.98 29.19 16.06
C ASP A 349 -8.91 28.78 14.92
N ALA A 350 -9.63 27.66 15.03
CA ALA A 350 -10.58 27.19 14.01
C ALA A 350 -11.64 28.25 13.65
N GLU A 351 -12.05 29.09 14.61
CA GLU A 351 -13.01 30.19 14.40
C GLU A 351 -12.40 31.43 13.72
N GLN A 352 -11.07 31.51 13.56
CA GLN A 352 -10.37 32.67 12.98
C GLN A 352 -10.35 32.70 11.44
N VAL A 353 -11.13 31.82 10.79
CA VAL A 353 -11.37 31.88 9.34
C VAL A 353 -12.27 33.07 9.04
N GLU A 354 -11.67 34.25 8.98
CA GLU A 354 -12.33 35.51 8.72
C GLU A 354 -11.91 36.05 7.34
N GLN A 355 -12.89 36.55 6.59
CA GLN A 355 -12.61 37.33 5.39
C GLN A 355 -12.35 38.78 5.82
N VAL A 356 -11.09 39.18 5.90
CA VAL A 356 -10.67 40.55 6.20
C VAL A 356 -10.23 41.22 4.90
N ASP A 357 -10.89 42.30 4.51
CA ASP A 357 -10.58 43.07 3.28
C ASP A 357 -10.53 42.23 1.98
N GLY A 358 -11.35 41.17 1.91
CA GLY A 358 -11.40 40.25 0.76
C GLY A 358 -10.33 39.16 0.76
N VAL A 359 -9.44 39.14 1.76
CA VAL A 359 -8.42 38.09 1.98
C VAL A 359 -8.89 37.16 3.09
N LEU A 360 -8.89 35.86 2.82
CA LEU A 360 -9.25 34.84 3.81
C LEU A 360 -8.05 34.65 4.76
N LYS A 361 -8.22 34.99 6.04
CA LYS A 361 -7.22 34.66 7.06
C LYS A 361 -7.35 33.19 7.43
N LEU A 362 -6.28 32.43 7.27
CA LEU A 362 -6.23 31.01 7.58
C LEU A 362 -5.43 30.75 8.86
N PRO A 363 -5.76 29.68 9.61
CA PRO A 363 -4.93 29.14 10.70
C PRO A 363 -3.46 29.03 10.31
N GLU A 364 -2.56 29.35 11.24
CA GLU A 364 -1.11 29.42 10.98
C GLU A 364 -0.56 28.13 10.37
N ALA A 365 -1.00 26.98 10.89
CA ALA A 365 -0.58 25.65 10.44
C ALA A 365 -0.91 25.34 8.97
N MET A 366 -1.85 26.07 8.34
CA MET A 366 -2.22 25.90 6.92
C MET A 366 -1.65 26.97 6.00
N GLN A 367 -1.09 28.05 6.54
CA GLN A 367 -0.71 29.21 5.71
C GLN A 367 0.30 28.83 4.63
N TRP A 368 1.20 27.88 4.88
CA TRP A 368 2.19 27.41 3.91
C TRP A 368 1.60 26.89 2.58
N ILE A 369 0.35 26.39 2.59
CA ILE A 369 -0.33 25.89 1.40
C ILE A 369 -0.56 27.03 0.39
N PHE A 370 -0.87 28.23 0.90
CA PHE A 370 -1.28 29.38 0.09
C PHE A 370 -0.19 30.46 0.04
N ASP A 371 0.50 30.71 1.15
CA ASP A 371 1.60 31.66 1.30
C ASP A 371 2.95 30.99 0.98
N PHE A 372 3.70 31.56 0.02
CA PHE A 372 4.96 30.99 -0.43
C PHE A 372 6.15 31.31 0.48
N ASP A 373 6.11 32.39 1.25
CA ASP A 373 7.12 32.66 2.29
C ASP A 373 7.00 31.63 3.43
N LYS A 374 5.76 31.32 3.84
CA LYS A 374 5.49 30.27 4.82
C LYS A 374 5.92 28.87 4.36
N ALA A 375 5.73 28.54 3.08
CA ALA A 375 6.27 27.30 2.51
C ALA A 375 7.81 27.23 2.62
N VAL A 376 8.52 28.33 2.35
CA VAL A 376 9.99 28.38 2.51
C VAL A 376 10.39 28.26 3.98
N GLU A 377 9.68 28.91 4.89
CA GLU A 377 9.91 28.79 6.34
C GLU A 377 9.81 27.34 6.82
N MET A 378 8.83 26.58 6.31
CA MET A 378 8.61 25.17 6.62
C MET A 378 9.49 24.17 5.85
N GLY A 379 10.45 24.64 5.03
CA GLY A 379 11.31 23.74 4.24
C GLY A 379 10.65 23.08 3.02
N LEU A 380 9.38 23.40 2.75
CA LEU A 380 8.61 22.93 1.58
C LEU A 380 8.63 23.92 0.40
N GLY A 381 9.42 24.98 0.50
CA GLY A 381 9.62 25.97 -0.55
C GLY A 381 11.09 26.32 -0.74
N PHE A 382 11.44 26.75 -1.95
CA PHE A 382 12.79 27.19 -2.30
C PHE A 382 12.75 28.48 -3.12
N ARG A 383 13.59 29.44 -2.74
CA ARG A 383 13.95 30.60 -3.57
C ARG A 383 15.39 30.44 -4.01
N ILE A 384 15.59 30.10 -5.28
CA ILE A 384 16.93 29.83 -5.82
C ILE A 384 17.34 31.01 -6.69
N ALA A 385 18.35 31.76 -6.24
CA ALA A 385 18.95 32.82 -7.05
C ALA A 385 19.62 32.25 -8.30
N LEU A 386 19.26 32.81 -9.45
CA LEU A 386 19.75 32.44 -10.76
C LEU A 386 20.92 33.32 -11.17
N SER A 387 21.97 32.72 -11.71
CA SER A 387 23.00 33.44 -12.44
C SER A 387 22.46 33.91 -13.80
N ASP A 388 23.09 34.93 -14.38
CA ASP A 388 22.77 35.41 -15.74
C ASP A 388 22.75 34.28 -16.78
N ARG A 389 23.68 33.33 -16.63
CA ARG A 389 23.77 32.17 -17.51
C ARG A 389 22.57 31.25 -17.34
N GLU A 390 22.17 30.92 -16.11
CA GLU A 390 21.00 30.08 -15.84
C GLU A 390 19.71 30.75 -16.32
N ARG A 391 19.58 32.07 -16.14
CA ARG A 391 18.42 32.85 -16.59
C ARG A 391 18.20 32.78 -18.10
N ILE A 392 19.26 32.93 -18.88
CA ILE A 392 19.15 32.91 -20.35
C ILE A 392 18.90 31.49 -20.87
N ALA A 393 19.46 30.51 -20.18
CA ALA A 393 19.79 29.26 -20.79
C ALA A 393 19.04 28.06 -20.17
N GLY A 394 18.36 28.28 -19.05
CA GLY A 394 17.45 27.34 -18.40
C GLY A 394 18.15 26.14 -17.77
N PHE A 395 17.36 25.10 -17.52
CA PHE A 395 17.78 23.81 -17.00
C PHE A 395 17.16 22.69 -17.85
N ASP A 396 17.87 21.58 -18.00
CA ASP A 396 17.34 20.41 -18.72
C ASP A 396 16.46 19.56 -17.78
N ARG A 397 16.83 19.48 -16.50
CA ARG A 397 16.12 18.73 -15.46
C ARG A 397 16.21 19.43 -14.11
N LEU A 398 15.16 19.24 -13.32
CA LEU A 398 15.07 19.63 -11.91
C LEU A 398 14.63 18.41 -11.11
N LEU A 399 15.35 18.11 -10.04
CA LEU A 399 15.05 17.01 -9.13
C LEU A 399 14.86 17.56 -7.72
N VAL A 400 13.88 17.03 -6.98
CA VAL A 400 13.69 17.31 -5.56
C VAL A 400 13.67 15.99 -4.83
N CYS A 401 14.59 15.79 -3.90
CA CYS A 401 14.73 14.54 -3.17
C CYS A 401 15.01 14.80 -1.69
N GLY A 402 14.57 13.88 -0.83
CA GLY A 402 14.97 13.80 0.57
C GLY A 402 14.91 12.35 1.02
N VAL A 403 15.60 12.05 2.11
CA VAL A 403 15.58 10.74 2.77
C VAL A 403 15.41 10.99 4.26
N SER A 404 14.63 10.15 4.95
CA SER A 404 14.52 10.23 6.41
C SER A 404 15.87 9.86 7.01
N LEU A 405 16.44 10.76 7.82
CA LEU A 405 17.67 10.51 8.56
C LEU A 405 17.40 10.13 10.02
N ARG A 406 16.19 10.40 10.53
CA ARG A 406 15.81 10.11 11.92
C ARG A 406 15.41 8.65 12.13
N ASP A 407 14.70 8.04 11.18
CA ASP A 407 14.07 6.73 11.33
C ASP A 407 15.02 5.62 10.85
N ASP A 408 15.21 4.54 11.61
CA ASP A 408 15.93 3.33 11.15
C ASP A 408 15.03 2.40 10.31
N GLU A 409 15.53 1.22 9.93
CA GLU A 409 14.81 0.26 9.10
C GLU A 409 13.52 -0.26 9.74
N ASP A 410 13.52 -0.51 11.05
CA ASP A 410 12.37 -1.03 11.78
C ASP A 410 11.32 0.07 11.93
N GLU A 411 11.74 1.28 12.31
CA GLU A 411 10.87 2.45 12.44
C GLU A 411 10.26 2.86 11.10
N SER A 412 11.04 2.83 10.02
CA SER A 412 10.55 3.15 8.67
C SER A 412 9.53 2.12 8.17
N SER A 413 9.75 0.84 8.47
CA SER A 413 8.81 -0.23 8.12
C SER A 413 7.51 -0.09 8.90
N ALA A 414 7.57 0.13 10.22
CA ALA A 414 6.40 0.36 11.06
C ALA A 414 5.60 1.61 10.64
N ALA A 415 6.29 2.69 10.24
CA ALA A 415 5.64 3.89 9.73
C ALA A 415 4.90 3.64 8.40
N LEU A 416 5.50 2.86 7.50
CA LEU A 416 4.85 2.47 6.24
C LEU A 416 3.65 1.55 6.47
N GLU A 417 3.77 0.57 7.36
CA GLU A 417 2.67 -0.34 7.75
C GLU A 417 1.49 0.45 8.34
N THR A 418 1.78 1.38 9.26
CA THR A 418 0.77 2.26 9.85
C THR A 418 0.06 3.09 8.77
N LEU A 419 0.82 3.68 7.84
CA LEU A 419 0.26 4.47 6.76
C LEU A 419 -0.63 3.64 5.82
N LEU A 420 -0.19 2.43 5.46
CA LEU A 420 -1.00 1.51 4.65
C LEU A 420 -2.29 1.10 5.38
N LEU A 421 -2.21 0.84 6.68
CA LEU A 421 -3.37 0.52 7.52
C LEU A 421 -4.35 1.70 7.59
N HIS A 422 -3.84 2.92 7.76
CA HIS A 422 -4.66 4.14 7.78
C HIS A 422 -5.34 4.36 6.43
N HIS A 423 -4.64 4.19 5.31
CA HIS A 423 -5.26 4.23 3.98
C HIS A 423 -6.28 3.11 3.76
N HIS A 424 -6.06 1.93 4.33
CA HIS A 424 -7.00 0.81 4.24
C HIS A 424 -8.32 1.13 4.94
N PHE A 425 -8.26 1.77 6.11
CA PHE A 425 -9.43 2.12 6.91
C PHE A 425 -10.01 3.52 6.66
N SER A 426 -9.36 4.33 5.82
CA SER A 426 -9.87 5.62 5.42
C SER A 426 -10.93 5.50 4.31
N GLY A 427 -11.62 6.60 4.03
CA GLY A 427 -12.55 6.66 2.89
C GLY A 427 -11.86 6.61 1.52
N SER A 428 -10.57 6.95 1.43
CA SER A 428 -9.81 6.92 0.18
C SER A 428 -9.40 5.51 -0.25
N GLY A 429 -9.11 4.63 0.71
CA GLY A 429 -8.76 3.24 0.44
C GLY A 429 -7.34 3.05 -0.13
N VAL A 430 -6.87 1.81 -0.04
CA VAL A 430 -5.67 1.32 -0.71
C VAL A 430 -5.90 -0.10 -1.23
N SER A 431 -5.33 -0.42 -2.38
CA SER A 431 -5.43 -1.75 -3.00
C SER A 431 -4.17 -2.08 -3.80
N LEU A 432 -3.88 -3.37 -3.98
CA LEU A 432 -3.00 -3.77 -5.08
C LEU A 432 -3.71 -3.56 -6.42
N LEU A 433 -2.95 -3.39 -7.49
CA LEU A 433 -3.46 -3.21 -8.84
C LEU A 433 -3.12 -4.43 -9.69
N PRO A 434 -4.13 -5.21 -10.14
CA PRO A 434 -3.92 -6.29 -11.09
C PRO A 434 -3.27 -5.80 -12.38
N GLN A 435 -2.40 -6.63 -12.96
CA GLN A 435 -1.70 -6.32 -14.19
C GLN A 435 -2.67 -6.18 -15.38
N GLY A 436 -2.44 -5.17 -16.21
CA GLY A 436 -3.30 -4.86 -17.35
C GLY A 436 -4.58 -4.08 -17.01
N THR A 437 -4.72 -3.59 -15.77
CA THR A 437 -5.81 -2.70 -15.37
C THR A 437 -5.81 -1.43 -16.25
N PRO A 438 -6.91 -1.11 -16.98
CA PRO A 438 -6.92 0.06 -17.84
C PRO A 438 -6.89 1.35 -17.02
N THR A 439 -5.98 2.27 -17.33
CA THR A 439 -5.87 3.56 -16.64
C THR A 439 -6.82 4.63 -17.18
N ASN A 440 -7.30 4.45 -18.42
CA ASN A 440 -8.22 5.37 -19.09
C ASN A 440 -9.46 4.63 -19.59
N ASN A 441 -10.59 5.34 -19.61
CA ASN A 441 -11.80 4.87 -20.28
C ASN A 441 -11.55 4.80 -21.79
N SER A 442 -11.58 3.58 -22.32
CA SER A 442 -11.49 3.29 -23.76
C SER A 442 -12.67 2.39 -24.15
N ASP A 443 -12.46 1.39 -25.01
CA ASP A 443 -13.47 0.35 -25.28
C ASP A 443 -13.82 -0.47 -24.03
N LYS A 444 -12.93 -0.47 -23.04
CA LYS A 444 -13.17 -0.95 -21.67
C LYS A 444 -13.14 0.23 -20.69
N PRO A 445 -13.97 0.22 -19.64
CA PRO A 445 -13.86 1.20 -18.57
C PRO A 445 -12.49 1.13 -17.92
N SER A 446 -12.02 2.26 -17.37
CA SER A 446 -10.84 2.24 -16.51
C SER A 446 -11.10 1.34 -15.30
N GLY A 447 -10.05 0.77 -14.71
CA GLY A 447 -10.15 0.06 -13.43
C GLY A 447 -10.35 0.99 -12.23
N TYR A 448 -10.72 2.24 -12.48
CA TYR A 448 -11.05 3.19 -11.45
C TYR A 448 -12.40 2.85 -10.83
N SER A 449 -12.47 2.77 -9.51
CA SER A 449 -13.71 2.68 -8.76
C SER A 449 -13.55 3.45 -7.46
N ASP A 450 -14.51 4.34 -7.17
CA ASP A 450 -14.62 5.06 -5.90
C ASP A 450 -15.08 4.13 -4.75
N ARG A 451 -15.57 2.93 -5.11
CA ARG A 451 -16.11 1.95 -4.18
C ARG A 451 -15.52 0.58 -4.46
N ASP A 452 -15.02 -0.02 -3.41
CA ASP A 452 -14.70 -1.44 -3.40
C ASP A 452 -15.98 -2.27 -3.57
N GLU A 453 -15.88 -3.44 -4.19
CA GLU A 453 -17.04 -4.32 -4.34
C GLU A 453 -17.51 -4.79 -2.97
N VAL A 454 -18.74 -4.42 -2.61
CA VAL A 454 -19.29 -4.57 -1.25
C VAL A 454 -19.25 -6.02 -0.77
N GLU A 455 -19.57 -6.96 -1.66
CA GLU A 455 -19.57 -8.40 -1.36
C GLU A 455 -18.16 -8.95 -1.19
N GLU A 456 -17.22 -8.57 -2.04
CA GLU A 456 -15.83 -8.99 -1.86
C GLU A 456 -15.21 -8.39 -0.60
N ALA A 457 -15.56 -7.14 -0.27
CA ALA A 457 -15.12 -6.50 0.97
C ALA A 457 -15.70 -7.19 2.21
N PHE A 458 -16.95 -7.65 2.13
CA PHE A 458 -17.56 -8.50 3.16
C PHE A 458 -16.78 -9.81 3.31
N ASP A 459 -16.45 -10.48 2.20
CA ASP A 459 -15.70 -11.74 2.22
C ASP A 459 -14.29 -11.58 2.74
N ARG A 460 -13.59 -10.50 2.38
CA ARG A 460 -12.27 -10.21 2.94
C ARG A 460 -12.31 -9.96 4.45
N MET A 461 -13.42 -9.45 4.98
CA MET A 461 -13.56 -9.14 6.40
C MET A 461 -14.08 -10.31 7.23
N PHE A 462 -15.14 -10.97 6.76
CA PHE A 462 -15.91 -11.99 7.49
C PHE A 462 -15.79 -13.40 6.89
N GLY A 463 -15.28 -13.52 5.66
CA GLY A 463 -15.12 -14.80 4.97
C GLY A 463 -13.74 -15.42 5.22
N GLY A 464 -13.72 -16.73 5.52
CA GLY A 464 -12.51 -17.55 5.54
C GLY A 464 -11.39 -17.06 6.45
N ASN A 465 -10.24 -17.75 6.39
CA ASN A 465 -9.00 -17.22 6.96
C ASN A 465 -8.40 -16.22 5.98
N PRO A 466 -7.70 -15.17 6.46
CA PRO A 466 -6.89 -14.35 5.58
C PRO A 466 -5.96 -15.25 4.76
N PRO A 467 -5.63 -14.86 3.51
CA PRO A 467 -4.75 -15.66 2.69
C PRO A 467 -3.43 -15.92 3.41
N ASP A 468 -2.98 -17.18 3.39
CA ASP A 468 -1.65 -17.53 3.91
C ASP A 468 -0.57 -16.85 3.04
N LEU A 469 0.18 -15.94 3.66
CA LEU A 469 1.26 -15.15 3.06
C LEU A 469 2.66 -15.58 3.52
N ASP A 470 2.81 -16.78 4.10
CA ASP A 470 4.12 -17.35 4.47
C ASP A 470 4.53 -18.47 3.49
N ARG A 471 4.23 -18.29 2.19
CA ARG A 471 4.48 -19.32 1.19
C ARG A 471 5.93 -19.27 0.73
N ALA A 472 6.65 -20.38 0.82
CA ALA A 472 8.05 -20.41 0.41
C ALA A 472 8.23 -20.50 -1.12
N ASP A 473 7.35 -21.23 -1.83
CA ASP A 473 7.50 -21.47 -3.28
C ASP A 473 7.07 -20.22 -4.08
N VAL A 474 7.98 -19.74 -4.94
CA VAL A 474 7.80 -18.58 -5.82
C VAL A 474 6.58 -18.68 -6.75
N LEU A 475 6.10 -19.90 -7.04
CA LEU A 475 4.91 -20.15 -7.86
C LEU A 475 3.60 -20.15 -7.05
N ASP A 476 3.70 -20.21 -5.72
CA ASP A 476 2.55 -20.19 -4.81
C ASP A 476 2.43 -18.88 -4.04
N LYS A 477 3.51 -18.10 -3.94
CA LYS A 477 3.50 -16.74 -3.37
C LYS A 477 2.44 -15.86 -4.01
N LEU A 478 1.67 -15.20 -3.16
CA LEU A 478 0.64 -14.24 -3.56
C LEU A 478 1.26 -12.86 -3.79
N ASP A 479 0.56 -12.02 -4.56
CA ASP A 479 1.03 -10.67 -4.87
C ASP A 479 1.17 -9.81 -3.59
N GLY A 480 0.29 -9.97 -2.60
CA GLY A 480 0.44 -9.31 -1.29
C GLY A 480 1.73 -9.70 -0.56
N GLN A 481 2.12 -10.98 -0.63
CA GLN A 481 3.36 -11.45 -0.03
C GLN A 481 4.58 -10.87 -0.78
N TRP A 482 4.56 -10.89 -2.12
CA TRP A 482 5.63 -10.29 -2.92
C TRP A 482 5.79 -8.81 -2.59
N PHE A 483 4.69 -8.06 -2.52
CA PHE A 483 4.71 -6.65 -2.16
C PHE A 483 5.35 -6.42 -0.78
N ALA A 484 4.92 -7.18 0.23
CA ALA A 484 5.43 -7.06 1.59
C ALA A 484 6.93 -7.38 1.69
N GLU A 485 7.35 -8.52 1.13
CA GLU A 485 8.76 -8.95 1.15
C GLU A 485 9.70 -7.99 0.41
N TRP A 486 9.26 -7.41 -0.71
CA TRP A 486 10.07 -6.43 -1.46
C TRP A 486 10.24 -5.11 -0.72
N LEU A 487 9.25 -4.70 0.07
CA LEU A 487 9.29 -3.47 0.85
C LEU A 487 9.84 -3.65 2.26
N GLY A 488 10.01 -4.89 2.72
CA GLY A 488 10.50 -5.21 4.06
C GLY A 488 9.47 -5.02 5.17
N ILE A 489 8.18 -5.13 4.86
CA ILE A 489 7.07 -4.98 5.82
C ILE A 489 6.43 -6.33 6.16
N ASP A 490 5.68 -6.40 7.26
CA ASP A 490 4.92 -7.58 7.66
C ASP A 490 3.82 -7.90 6.61
N PRO A 491 3.81 -9.11 6.02
CA PRO A 491 2.73 -9.55 5.13
C PRO A 491 1.33 -9.41 5.75
N ALA A 492 1.19 -9.53 7.08
CA ALA A 492 -0.07 -9.36 7.78
C ALA A 492 -0.67 -7.95 7.58
N ALA A 493 0.16 -6.92 7.44
CA ALA A 493 -0.28 -5.54 7.21
C ALA A 493 -1.00 -5.36 5.87
N VAL A 494 -0.75 -6.24 4.89
CA VAL A 494 -1.33 -6.15 3.54
C VAL A 494 -2.27 -7.30 3.19
N ALA A 495 -2.41 -8.30 4.06
CA ALA A 495 -3.16 -9.53 3.78
C ALA A 495 -4.64 -9.31 3.44
N ARG A 496 -5.24 -8.24 3.96
CA ARG A 496 -6.66 -7.90 3.74
C ARG A 496 -6.88 -6.81 2.68
N LEU A 497 -5.81 -6.32 2.06
CA LEU A 497 -5.96 -5.36 0.98
C LEU A 497 -6.67 -6.01 -0.21
N PRO A 498 -7.52 -5.25 -0.94
CA PRO A 498 -8.07 -5.72 -2.20
C PRO A 498 -6.94 -6.16 -3.14
N PHE A 499 -7.15 -7.30 -3.80
CA PHE A 499 -6.19 -7.95 -4.71
C PHE A 499 -4.89 -8.48 -4.06
N ALA A 500 -4.75 -8.48 -2.73
CA ALA A 500 -3.60 -9.11 -2.04
C ALA A 500 -3.46 -10.61 -2.35
N GLY A 501 -4.58 -11.29 -2.57
CA GLY A 501 -4.63 -12.71 -3.00
C GLY A 501 -4.34 -12.95 -4.48
N GLY A 502 -3.90 -11.93 -5.23
CA GLY A 502 -3.51 -12.05 -6.63
C GLY A 502 -2.34 -13.01 -6.85
N ARG A 503 -2.17 -13.46 -8.09
CA ARG A 503 -1.10 -14.39 -8.52
C ARG A 503 -0.34 -13.87 -9.74
N ASP A 504 -0.41 -12.58 -10.06
CA ASP A 504 0.22 -12.02 -11.27
C ASP A 504 1.73 -12.34 -11.32
N GLN A 505 2.42 -12.23 -10.18
CA GLN A 505 3.85 -12.53 -10.06
C GLN A 505 4.16 -14.02 -10.21
N ALA A 506 3.32 -14.89 -9.67
CA ALA A 506 3.45 -16.33 -9.81
C ALA A 506 3.17 -16.79 -11.24
N GLU A 507 2.13 -16.24 -11.87
CA GLU A 507 1.73 -16.53 -13.25
C GLU A 507 2.82 -16.12 -14.25
N ALA A 508 3.45 -14.97 -14.05
CA ALA A 508 4.57 -14.53 -14.89
C ALA A 508 5.74 -15.54 -14.88
N ARG A 509 6.09 -16.06 -13.70
CA ARG A 509 7.14 -17.08 -13.53
C ARG A 509 6.72 -18.43 -14.11
N ALA A 510 5.47 -18.83 -13.92
CA ALA A 510 4.91 -20.05 -14.48
C ALA A 510 4.94 -20.03 -16.02
N ILE A 511 4.56 -18.91 -16.64
CA ILE A 511 4.65 -18.70 -18.10
C ILE A 511 6.11 -18.80 -18.57
N ASN A 512 7.06 -18.15 -17.89
CA ASN A 512 8.48 -18.25 -18.25
C ASN A 512 8.98 -19.70 -18.22
N ARG A 513 8.62 -20.44 -17.17
CA ARG A 513 8.97 -21.86 -17.02
C ARG A 513 8.34 -22.75 -18.09
N LEU A 514 7.09 -22.48 -18.46
CA LEU A 514 6.38 -23.20 -19.53
C LEU A 514 6.98 -22.93 -20.90
N LEU A 515 7.35 -21.68 -21.20
CA LEU A 515 7.85 -21.26 -22.51
C LEU A 515 9.34 -21.53 -22.70
N TRP A 516 10.11 -21.74 -21.63
CA TRP A 516 11.57 -21.95 -21.69
C TRP A 516 12.00 -22.95 -22.78
N PRO A 517 11.46 -24.20 -22.83
CA PRO A 517 11.93 -25.19 -23.82
C PRO A 517 11.65 -24.77 -25.27
N ALA A 518 10.54 -24.09 -25.51
CA ALA A 518 10.08 -23.69 -26.85
C ALA A 518 10.73 -22.38 -27.35
N THR A 519 11.37 -21.62 -26.47
CA THR A 519 11.97 -20.33 -26.77
C THR A 519 13.49 -20.43 -26.82
N ILE A 520 14.17 -20.02 -25.75
CA ILE A 520 15.64 -19.98 -25.69
C ILE A 520 16.25 -21.30 -25.21
N GLY A 521 15.49 -22.11 -24.46
CA GLY A 521 15.97 -23.33 -23.82
C GLY A 521 16.54 -24.35 -24.79
N TYR A 522 15.80 -24.68 -25.87
CA TYR A 522 16.30 -25.57 -26.92
C TYR A 522 17.60 -25.05 -27.56
N SER A 523 17.67 -23.75 -27.83
CA SER A 523 18.84 -23.16 -28.46
C SER A 523 20.08 -23.25 -27.56
N LEU A 524 19.92 -23.01 -26.26
CA LEU A 524 21.03 -23.09 -25.31
C LEU A 524 21.46 -24.53 -25.01
N ASP A 525 20.50 -25.45 -24.87
CA ASP A 525 20.78 -26.84 -24.48
C ASP A 525 21.25 -27.71 -25.67
N THR A 526 20.70 -27.48 -26.88
CA THR A 526 20.98 -28.32 -28.05
C THR A 526 21.87 -27.65 -29.09
N LEU A 527 21.68 -26.36 -29.39
CA LEU A 527 22.47 -25.68 -30.44
C LEU A 527 23.81 -25.12 -29.92
N MET A 528 23.95 -25.00 -28.59
CA MET A 528 25.13 -24.45 -27.92
C MET A 528 25.76 -25.45 -26.94
N ASP A 529 25.49 -26.75 -27.08
CA ASP A 529 25.97 -27.81 -26.18
C ASP A 529 27.51 -27.90 -26.09
N ASP A 530 28.21 -27.59 -27.19
CA ASP A 530 29.67 -27.52 -27.27
C ASP A 530 30.25 -26.22 -26.67
N ILE A 531 29.42 -25.20 -26.44
CA ILE A 531 29.82 -23.86 -25.97
C ILE A 531 29.45 -23.65 -24.50
N LEU A 532 28.26 -24.10 -24.09
CA LEU A 532 27.69 -23.92 -22.76
C LEU A 532 27.60 -25.26 -22.04
N SER A 533 28.06 -25.30 -20.79
CA SER A 533 27.82 -26.48 -19.95
C SER A 533 26.35 -26.58 -19.57
N LYS A 534 25.87 -27.81 -19.32
CA LYS A 534 24.51 -28.05 -18.80
C LYS A 534 24.23 -27.24 -17.53
N GLU A 535 25.21 -27.15 -16.62
CA GLU A 535 25.11 -26.33 -15.42
C GLU A 535 24.91 -24.84 -15.74
N ALA A 536 25.55 -24.30 -16.78
CA ALA A 536 25.34 -22.93 -17.21
C ALA A 536 23.92 -22.74 -17.78
N VAL A 537 23.45 -23.68 -18.60
CA VAL A 537 22.08 -23.67 -19.15
C VAL A 537 21.04 -23.73 -18.03
N ASP A 538 21.21 -24.62 -17.06
CA ASP A 538 20.33 -24.77 -15.90
C ASP A 538 20.33 -23.51 -15.03
N ARG A 539 21.49 -22.88 -14.80
CA ARG A 539 21.54 -21.59 -14.08
C ARG A 539 20.88 -20.47 -14.86
N THR A 540 21.10 -20.37 -16.17
CA THR A 540 20.44 -19.39 -17.02
C THR A 540 18.93 -19.61 -17.00
N ARG A 541 18.47 -20.86 -17.02
CA ARG A 541 17.05 -21.22 -16.88
C ARG A 541 16.49 -20.70 -15.56
N THR A 542 17.10 -21.06 -14.43
CA THR A 542 16.65 -20.61 -13.10
C THR A 542 16.65 -19.09 -13.00
N TYR A 543 17.65 -18.41 -13.56
CA TYR A 543 17.71 -16.96 -13.55
C TYR A 543 16.58 -16.33 -14.40
N PHE A 544 16.35 -16.85 -15.61
CA PHE A 544 15.29 -16.39 -16.50
C PHE A 544 13.90 -16.60 -15.89
N GLU A 545 13.64 -17.80 -15.36
CA GLU A 545 12.34 -18.16 -14.78
C GLU A 545 11.96 -17.26 -13.61
N ASN A 546 12.94 -16.82 -12.80
CA ASN A 546 12.67 -16.09 -11.55
C ASN A 546 12.84 -14.57 -11.63
N TYR A 547 13.73 -14.06 -12.49
CA TYR A 547 14.15 -12.66 -12.47
C TYR A 547 13.97 -11.90 -13.79
N VAL A 548 13.67 -12.59 -14.89
CA VAL A 548 13.41 -11.94 -16.19
C VAL A 548 11.90 -11.85 -16.42
N LEU A 549 11.27 -10.87 -15.78
CA LEU A 549 9.82 -10.72 -15.76
C LEU A 549 9.39 -9.58 -16.68
N ALA A 550 8.37 -9.82 -17.50
CA ALA A 550 7.79 -8.80 -18.38
C ALA A 550 6.84 -7.82 -17.68
N ARG A 551 6.41 -8.13 -16.45
CA ARG A 551 5.36 -7.42 -15.70
C ARG A 551 5.87 -6.78 -14.40
N ASP A 552 7.17 -6.43 -14.36
CA ASP A 552 7.88 -5.96 -13.16
C ASP A 552 7.93 -7.02 -12.03
N CYS A 553 8.76 -6.81 -11.01
CA CYS A 553 8.92 -7.73 -9.87
C CYS A 553 8.15 -7.30 -8.63
N VAL A 554 7.73 -6.03 -8.54
CA VAL A 554 6.98 -5.48 -7.40
C VAL A 554 5.54 -5.21 -7.84
N PRO A 555 4.54 -5.75 -7.15
CA PRO A 555 3.13 -5.41 -7.39
C PRO A 555 2.86 -3.91 -7.21
N GLN A 556 1.97 -3.38 -8.05
CA GLN A 556 1.60 -1.96 -8.05
C GLN A 556 0.49 -1.72 -7.03
N ILE A 557 0.41 -0.51 -6.48
CA ILE A 557 -0.66 -0.11 -5.56
C ILE A 557 -1.49 1.03 -6.13
N ARG A 558 -2.70 1.17 -5.64
CA ARG A 558 -3.51 2.38 -5.77
C ARG A 558 -3.81 2.89 -4.39
N ILE A 559 -3.57 4.18 -4.16
CA ILE A 559 -4.00 4.90 -2.97
C ILE A 559 -4.94 5.99 -3.43
N ALA A 560 -6.15 6.02 -2.87
CA ALA A 560 -7.21 6.89 -3.37
C ALA A 560 -7.42 6.70 -4.89
N ASP A 561 -7.38 7.80 -5.64
CA ASP A 561 -7.54 7.81 -7.09
C ASP A 561 -6.21 7.65 -7.85
N GLN A 562 -5.08 7.50 -7.14
CA GLN A 562 -3.74 7.53 -7.74
C GLN A 562 -3.09 6.14 -7.81
N PRO A 563 -2.81 5.62 -9.01
CA PRO A 563 -2.00 4.42 -9.18
C PRO A 563 -0.50 4.74 -9.02
N TYR A 564 0.21 3.93 -8.26
CA TYR A 564 1.65 4.01 -8.05
C TYR A 564 2.34 2.74 -8.55
N GLY A 565 3.26 2.91 -9.51
CA GLY A 565 4.21 1.88 -9.91
C GLY A 565 5.47 1.96 -9.06
N ILE A 566 5.94 0.82 -8.56
CA ILE A 566 7.16 0.72 -7.76
C ILE A 566 8.23 0.09 -8.61
N LEU A 567 9.28 0.86 -8.92
CA LEU A 567 10.37 0.41 -9.78
C LEU A 567 11.68 0.33 -9.00
N PRO A 568 12.39 -0.81 -9.03
CA PRO A 568 13.73 -0.87 -8.47
C PRO A 568 14.66 0.03 -9.30
N ALA A 569 15.22 1.05 -8.66
CA ALA A 569 16.18 1.96 -9.26
C ALA A 569 17.51 1.91 -8.51
N GLY A 570 18.61 2.11 -9.23
CA GLY A 570 19.95 2.10 -8.66
C GLY A 570 20.96 2.79 -9.57
N ALA A 571 22.22 2.85 -9.13
CA ALA A 571 23.32 3.28 -9.98
C ALA A 571 24.05 2.03 -10.48
N TRP A 572 23.68 1.53 -11.66
CA TRP A 572 24.25 0.30 -12.26
C TRP A 572 25.79 0.32 -12.29
N SER A 573 26.38 1.49 -12.53
CA SER A 573 27.84 1.70 -12.51
C SER A 573 28.49 1.49 -11.14
N LYS A 574 27.72 1.57 -10.05
CA LYS A 574 28.16 1.39 -8.66
C LYS A 574 27.74 0.05 -8.05
N HIS A 575 26.92 -0.75 -8.74
CA HIS A 575 26.43 -2.03 -8.20
C HIS A 575 27.58 -3.02 -7.96
N ARG A 576 27.58 -3.63 -6.77
CA ARG A 576 28.59 -4.59 -6.31
C ARG A 576 28.02 -5.90 -5.79
N TRP A 577 26.70 -6.09 -5.85
CA TRP A 577 26.00 -7.30 -5.35
C TRP A 577 26.47 -8.61 -6.00
N TYR A 578 27.03 -8.54 -7.22
CA TYR A 578 27.59 -9.69 -7.93
C TYR A 578 29.03 -10.02 -7.50
N LEU A 579 29.67 -9.16 -6.70
CA LEU A 579 30.98 -9.42 -6.13
C LEU A 579 30.81 -10.19 -4.80
N PRO A 580 31.75 -11.07 -4.43
CA PRO A 580 31.77 -11.67 -3.10
C PRO A 580 31.80 -10.57 -2.03
N LYS A 581 30.85 -10.57 -1.08
CA LYS A 581 30.86 -9.61 0.04
C LYS A 581 32.15 -9.76 0.85
N HIS A 582 32.79 -8.64 1.15
CA HIS A 582 33.85 -8.54 2.15
C HIS A 582 33.18 -8.17 3.47
N ASP A 583 33.02 -9.11 4.38
CA ASP A 583 32.79 -8.74 5.78
C ASP A 583 34.13 -8.23 6.34
N THR A 584 34.20 -6.92 6.55
CA THR A 584 35.16 -6.24 7.45
C THR A 584 34.47 -6.19 8.83
N ASP A 585 35.08 -6.46 9.98
CA ASP A 585 36.49 -6.40 10.41
C ASP A 585 36.79 -7.47 11.50
N ASP A 586 38.08 -7.67 11.78
CA ASP A 586 38.69 -8.55 12.81
C ASP A 586 38.91 -10.03 12.47
N ASP A 587 39.88 -10.33 11.59
CA ASP A 587 40.74 -11.51 11.83
C ASP A 587 42.07 -11.48 11.05
N VAL A 588 43.16 -11.30 11.80
CA VAL A 588 44.57 -11.27 11.34
C VAL A 588 45.09 -12.68 11.00
N ALA A 589 44.30 -13.75 11.18
CA ALA A 589 44.67 -15.13 10.82
C ALA A 589 44.42 -15.49 9.35
N ALA A 590 44.35 -14.48 8.49
CA ALA A 590 44.24 -14.57 7.06
C ALA A 590 45.59 -14.81 6.38
N SER A 591 45.95 -16.06 6.08
CA SER A 591 46.72 -16.30 4.85
C SER A 591 46.62 -17.69 4.24
N THR A 592 46.31 -18.75 5.01
CA THR A 592 46.41 -20.13 4.48
C THR A 592 45.06 -20.86 4.38
N ALA A 593 44.19 -20.77 5.39
CA ALA A 593 42.82 -21.34 5.29
C ALA A 593 41.93 -20.54 4.31
N ARG A 594 42.18 -19.22 4.19
CA ARG A 594 41.48 -18.28 3.28
C ARG A 594 41.60 -18.66 1.80
N LYS A 595 42.69 -19.33 1.39
CA LYS A 595 42.89 -19.79 0.01
C LYS A 595 42.09 -21.07 -0.31
N VAL A 596 41.64 -21.82 0.69
CA VAL A 596 40.95 -23.10 0.48
C VAL A 596 39.42 -22.90 0.43
N THR A 597 38.85 -22.01 1.25
CA THR A 597 37.42 -21.69 1.20
C THR A 597 37.05 -20.84 -0.02
N GLN A 598 37.94 -19.90 -0.42
CA GLN A 598 37.82 -19.13 -1.66
C GLN A 598 37.98 -20.02 -2.92
N PHE A 599 38.70 -21.14 -2.80
CA PHE A 599 38.83 -22.15 -3.85
C PHE A 599 37.61 -23.08 -3.93
N LEU A 600 36.86 -23.28 -2.83
CA LEU A 600 35.67 -24.13 -2.80
C LEU A 600 34.37 -23.39 -3.17
N SER A 601 34.22 -22.11 -2.80
CA SER A 601 33.15 -21.24 -3.36
C SER A 601 33.29 -21.08 -4.89
N ALA A 602 34.53 -21.09 -5.38
CA ALA A 602 34.85 -21.14 -6.80
C ALA A 602 34.53 -22.47 -7.50
N LYS A 603 34.09 -23.51 -6.77
CA LYS A 603 33.76 -24.82 -7.32
C LYS A 603 32.26 -25.15 -7.34
N THR A 604 31.37 -24.35 -6.73
CA THR A 604 29.91 -24.65 -6.68
C THR A 604 28.95 -23.45 -6.88
N GLY A 605 29.43 -22.27 -7.30
CA GLY A 605 28.96 -21.70 -8.57
C GLY A 605 27.89 -20.58 -8.66
N ASP A 606 27.40 -19.95 -7.59
CA ASP A 606 26.47 -18.80 -7.80
C ASP A 606 27.19 -17.48 -8.11
N SER A 607 28.33 -17.18 -7.46
CA SER A 607 29.04 -15.91 -7.68
C SER A 607 29.69 -15.81 -9.06
N PHE A 608 30.20 -16.92 -9.63
CA PHE A 608 30.83 -16.90 -10.95
C PHE A 608 29.83 -16.77 -12.09
N PHE A 609 28.62 -17.31 -11.94
CA PHE A 609 27.56 -17.14 -12.94
C PHE A 609 27.17 -15.66 -13.06
N LEU A 610 26.87 -14.99 -11.93
CA LEU A 610 26.49 -13.58 -11.89
C LEU A 610 27.62 -12.67 -12.39
N LEU A 611 28.87 -12.94 -11.99
CA LEU A 611 30.04 -12.21 -12.49
C LEU A 611 30.17 -12.27 -14.02
N ARG A 612 29.99 -13.47 -14.60
CA ARG A 612 30.05 -13.67 -16.06
C ARG A 612 28.86 -13.00 -16.75
N LEU A 613 27.66 -13.15 -16.20
CA LEU A 613 26.45 -12.53 -16.72
C LEU A 613 26.59 -11.01 -16.77
N VAL A 614 27.08 -10.39 -15.69
CA VAL A 614 27.38 -8.95 -15.67
C VAL A 614 28.42 -8.56 -16.71
N GLY A 615 29.44 -9.40 -16.92
CA GLY A 615 30.41 -9.22 -18.01
C GLY A 615 29.75 -9.17 -19.40
N ILE A 616 28.81 -10.09 -19.67
CA ILE A 616 28.04 -10.11 -20.92
C ILE A 616 27.13 -8.89 -21.03
N MET A 617 26.43 -8.54 -19.95
CA MET A 617 25.56 -7.36 -19.90
C MET A 617 26.32 -6.06 -20.17
N LYS A 618 27.56 -5.92 -19.68
CA LYS A 618 28.41 -4.76 -20.01
C LYS A 618 28.81 -4.69 -21.48
N GLN A 619 29.00 -5.84 -22.14
CA GLN A 619 29.26 -5.85 -23.58
C GLN A 619 28.01 -5.45 -24.37
N ALA A 620 26.84 -5.96 -23.96
CA ALA A 620 25.57 -5.57 -24.54
C ALA A 620 25.28 -4.07 -24.33
N ASP A 621 25.56 -3.55 -23.13
CA ASP A 621 25.43 -2.13 -22.79
C ASP A 621 26.24 -1.23 -23.72
N GLN A 622 27.49 -1.59 -24.01
CA GLN A 622 28.31 -0.85 -24.98
C GLN A 622 27.66 -0.83 -26.38
N GLN A 623 27.08 -1.95 -26.82
CA GLN A 623 26.37 -2.01 -28.10
C GLN A 623 25.10 -1.17 -28.09
N PHE A 624 24.33 -1.21 -27.00
CA PHE A 624 23.12 -0.39 -26.86
C PHE A 624 23.44 1.10 -26.77
N ALA A 625 24.53 1.49 -26.10
CA ALA A 625 25.00 2.87 -26.08
C ALA A 625 25.30 3.40 -27.49
N ASP A 626 25.98 2.61 -28.33
CA ASP A 626 26.25 2.96 -29.72
C ASP A 626 24.96 3.06 -30.57
N LEU A 627 23.90 2.32 -30.20
CA LEU A 627 22.60 2.37 -30.85
C LEU A 627 21.70 3.51 -30.34
N LEU A 628 21.90 3.98 -29.11
CA LEU A 628 21.06 4.99 -28.46
C LEU A 628 21.00 6.28 -29.27
N ASP A 629 22.14 6.75 -29.80
CA ASP A 629 22.23 7.93 -30.67
C ASP A 629 21.44 7.79 -31.98
N ARG A 630 21.13 6.56 -32.38
CA ARG A 630 20.37 6.24 -33.58
C ARG A 630 18.87 6.18 -33.31
N THR A 631 18.43 6.04 -32.05
CA THR A 631 17.02 5.93 -31.68
C THR A 631 16.25 7.22 -31.96
N ALA A 632 15.15 7.11 -32.72
CA ALA A 632 14.26 8.24 -32.98
C ALA A 632 13.52 8.63 -31.68
N HIS A 633 13.44 9.93 -31.40
CA HIS A 633 12.78 10.47 -30.21
C HIS A 633 12.21 11.86 -30.49
N VAL A 634 11.20 12.26 -29.71
CA VAL A 634 10.58 13.59 -29.81
C VAL A 634 11.61 14.65 -29.46
N GLY A 635 11.72 15.69 -30.29
CA GLY A 635 12.72 16.76 -30.13
C GLY A 635 14.04 16.54 -30.87
N ARG A 636 14.21 15.39 -31.54
CA ARG A 636 15.35 15.15 -32.44
C ARG A 636 15.33 16.14 -33.62
N ALA A 637 16.47 16.74 -33.90
CA ALA A 637 16.62 17.64 -35.06
C ALA A 637 16.48 16.86 -36.38
N GLY A 638 15.75 17.42 -37.36
CA GLY A 638 15.55 16.82 -38.67
C GLY A 638 14.13 16.97 -39.21
N ASP A 639 13.73 16.08 -40.11
CA ASP A 639 12.35 15.98 -40.61
C ASP A 639 11.44 15.41 -39.51
N LEU A 640 10.53 16.24 -39.02
CA LEU A 640 9.60 15.89 -37.95
C LEU A 640 8.64 14.76 -38.36
N HIS A 641 8.22 14.68 -39.63
CA HIS A 641 7.33 13.62 -40.10
C HIS A 641 8.06 12.28 -40.19
N GLN A 642 9.28 12.26 -40.72
CA GLN A 642 10.08 11.02 -40.74
C GLN A 642 10.44 10.57 -39.33
N THR A 643 10.80 11.50 -38.45
CA THR A 643 11.09 11.20 -37.04
C THR A 643 9.87 10.60 -36.34
N LEU A 644 8.66 11.12 -36.61
CA LEU A 644 7.42 10.56 -36.08
C LEU A 644 7.17 9.13 -36.61
N LEU A 645 7.40 8.88 -37.90
CA LEU A 645 7.26 7.54 -38.48
C LEU A 645 8.27 6.56 -37.87
N ASP A 646 9.52 6.98 -37.69
CA ASP A 646 10.57 6.16 -37.06
C ASP A 646 10.23 5.86 -35.60
N ILE A 647 9.69 6.83 -34.85
CA ILE A 647 9.20 6.63 -33.48
C ILE A 647 8.04 5.62 -33.46
N LEU A 648 7.07 5.75 -34.37
CA LEU A 648 5.96 4.78 -34.49
C LEU A 648 6.48 3.38 -34.88
N GLY A 649 7.58 3.32 -35.63
CA GLY A 649 8.29 2.10 -35.97
C GLY A 649 9.05 1.43 -34.81
N LEU A 650 9.26 2.13 -33.68
CA LEU A 650 9.81 1.55 -32.45
C LEU A 650 8.79 0.71 -31.66
N ALA A 651 7.62 0.41 -32.24
CA ALA A 651 6.60 -0.40 -31.60
C ALA A 651 7.20 -1.72 -31.08
N PRO A 652 6.94 -2.11 -29.82
CA PRO A 652 7.49 -3.34 -29.22
C PRO A 652 6.90 -4.62 -29.83
N ASN A 653 5.97 -4.47 -30.78
CA ASN A 653 5.30 -5.56 -31.46
C ASN A 653 6.07 -5.87 -32.74
N SER A 654 6.47 -7.13 -32.94
CA SER A 654 6.99 -7.57 -34.25
C SER A 654 5.92 -7.36 -35.31
N LEU A 655 6.11 -6.36 -36.17
CA LEU A 655 5.26 -6.11 -37.34
C LEU A 655 5.46 -7.19 -38.42
N GLU A 656 6.65 -7.81 -38.44
CA GLU A 656 7.02 -8.89 -39.35
C GLU A 656 7.76 -10.00 -38.59
N PHE A 657 7.39 -11.26 -38.84
CA PHE A 657 8.08 -12.43 -38.30
C PHE A 657 8.85 -13.14 -39.41
N TYR A 658 10.18 -13.17 -39.32
CA TYR A 658 11.04 -13.92 -40.23
C TYR A 658 11.36 -15.28 -39.61
N ARG A 659 10.62 -16.32 -40.03
CA ARG A 659 10.90 -17.70 -39.64
C ARG A 659 12.10 -18.23 -40.42
N ARG A 660 13.16 -18.63 -39.72
CA ARG A 660 14.18 -19.51 -40.28
C ARG A 660 13.92 -20.92 -39.79
N THR A 661 13.43 -21.81 -40.65
CA THR A 661 13.21 -23.22 -40.30
C THR A 661 14.57 -23.88 -40.10
N ALA A 662 14.93 -24.18 -38.85
CA ALA A 662 16.19 -24.86 -38.51
C ALA A 662 16.24 -26.26 -39.15
N ASP A 663 15.10 -26.94 -39.23
CA ASP A 663 14.96 -28.21 -39.91
C ASP A 663 14.40 -27.98 -41.32
N SER A 664 15.30 -27.89 -42.30
CA SER A 664 14.89 -28.02 -43.71
C SER A 664 14.65 -29.49 -44.05
N HIS A 665 13.94 -29.75 -45.14
CA HIS A 665 13.82 -31.11 -45.68
C HIS A 665 15.21 -31.71 -45.95
N ASP A 666 16.19 -30.87 -46.30
CA ASP A 666 17.59 -31.26 -46.47
C ASP A 666 18.26 -31.66 -45.14
N HIS A 667 17.90 -31.06 -44.00
CA HIS A 667 18.39 -31.48 -42.68
C HIS A 667 17.96 -32.91 -42.38
N TYR A 668 16.66 -33.22 -42.49
CA TYR A 668 16.15 -34.58 -42.31
C TYR A 668 16.73 -35.56 -43.34
N TYR A 669 16.82 -35.16 -44.61
CA TYR A 669 17.44 -35.98 -45.66
C TYR A 669 18.90 -36.32 -45.33
N ASN A 670 19.68 -35.34 -44.87
CA ASN A 670 21.08 -35.55 -44.50
C ASN A 670 21.25 -36.37 -43.22
N LEU A 671 20.40 -36.16 -42.21
CA LEU A 671 20.37 -36.96 -40.98
C LEU A 671 20.06 -38.43 -41.28
N LEU A 672 19.02 -38.68 -42.08
CA LEU A 672 18.63 -40.02 -42.52
C LEU A 672 19.70 -40.69 -43.39
N ARG A 673 20.40 -39.89 -44.21
CA ARG A 673 21.54 -40.37 -45.00
C ARG A 673 22.73 -40.72 -44.10
N ALA A 674 23.01 -39.93 -43.06
CA ALA A 674 24.05 -40.18 -42.08
C ALA A 674 23.75 -41.41 -41.20
N GLN A 675 22.46 -41.67 -40.92
CA GLN A 675 21.97 -42.87 -40.23
C GLN A 675 21.85 -44.11 -41.15
N GLY A 676 22.33 -44.02 -42.40
CA GLY A 676 22.54 -45.18 -43.27
C GLY A 676 21.37 -45.53 -44.22
N TRP A 677 20.37 -44.67 -44.37
CA TRP A 677 19.16 -45.03 -45.13
C TRP A 677 19.33 -45.01 -46.66
N ALA A 678 20.46 -44.55 -47.20
CA ALA A 678 20.74 -44.48 -48.64
C ALA A 678 21.85 -45.45 -49.09
N GLY A 679 21.83 -46.68 -48.60
CA GLY A 679 22.84 -47.70 -48.93
C GLY A 679 22.30 -49.13 -48.96
N CYS A 680 21.11 -49.39 -49.53
CA CYS A 680 20.67 -50.76 -49.79
C CYS A 680 19.67 -50.86 -50.96
N SER A 681 20.18 -51.10 -52.18
CA SER A 681 19.56 -51.79 -53.35
C SER A 681 20.37 -51.42 -54.61
N ARG A 682 20.92 -52.30 -55.46
CA ARG A 682 20.78 -53.74 -55.72
C ARG A 682 22.06 -54.26 -56.39
N CYS A 683 22.47 -55.47 -56.02
CA CYS A 683 23.21 -56.38 -56.90
C CYS A 683 22.26 -56.95 -57.96
N SER A 684 22.66 -56.94 -59.23
CA SER A 684 22.34 -58.02 -60.19
C SER A 684 23.33 -58.02 -61.36
N GLY A 685 24.27 -58.98 -61.33
CA GLY A 685 24.87 -59.58 -62.51
C GLY A 685 26.18 -58.99 -63.06
N CYS A 686 27.33 -59.50 -62.58
CA CYS A 686 28.35 -60.20 -63.38
C CYS A 686 29.70 -60.26 -62.66
N THR A 687 30.05 -61.49 -62.27
CA THR A 687 31.38 -62.14 -62.21
C THR A 687 32.63 -61.31 -62.58
N CYS A 688 33.59 -61.18 -61.66
CA CYS A 688 34.90 -61.88 -61.67
C CYS A 688 35.86 -61.27 -60.61
N ARG A 689 36.75 -62.14 -60.10
CA ARG A 689 37.64 -61.97 -58.94
C ARG A 689 39.04 -61.43 -59.39
N PRO A 690 40.07 -61.32 -58.52
CA PRO A 690 40.57 -60.10 -57.87
C PRO A 690 42.01 -59.66 -58.30
N SER A 691 42.41 -58.40 -58.06
CA SER A 691 43.82 -58.07 -57.74
C SER A 691 43.99 -56.64 -57.16
N PRO A 692 45.06 -56.39 -56.38
CA PRO A 692 45.36 -55.12 -55.71
C PRO A 692 46.27 -54.23 -56.57
N GLY A 693 46.04 -52.92 -56.58
CA GLY A 693 46.94 -51.95 -57.23
C GLY A 693 46.39 -50.53 -57.29
N ASP A 694 47.17 -49.60 -56.70
CA ASP A 694 47.40 -48.20 -57.07
C ASP A 694 46.31 -47.10 -56.96
N ASN A 695 46.61 -46.17 -56.05
CA ASN A 695 46.75 -44.70 -56.22
C ASN A 695 45.85 -43.98 -57.25
N CYS A 696 45.12 -42.95 -56.82
CA CYS A 696 45.55 -41.55 -56.99
C CYS A 696 44.48 -40.53 -56.57
N CYS A 697 44.95 -39.49 -55.87
CA CYS A 697 44.30 -38.20 -55.66
C CYS A 697 43.80 -37.54 -56.96
N ARG A 698 42.71 -36.76 -56.88
CA ARG A 698 42.70 -35.29 -57.05
C ARG A 698 41.31 -34.71 -57.37
N ALA A 699 41.13 -33.50 -56.83
CA ALA A 699 40.39 -32.35 -57.38
C ALA A 699 38.86 -32.34 -57.29
N TRP A 700 38.34 -31.40 -56.49
CA TRP A 700 37.78 -30.17 -57.08
C TRP A 700 37.66 -29.05 -56.04
N ALA A 701 38.47 -28.01 -56.24
CA ALA A 701 38.25 -26.66 -55.74
C ALA A 701 37.93 -25.78 -56.96
N GLY A 702 36.94 -24.89 -56.83
CA GLY A 702 36.81 -23.72 -57.69
C GLY A 702 35.42 -23.41 -58.23
N ARG A 703 34.74 -22.45 -57.57
CA ARG A 703 33.95 -21.32 -58.13
C ARG A 703 33.19 -20.68 -56.96
N ALA A 704 33.70 -19.62 -56.33
CA ALA A 704 33.71 -18.22 -56.76
C ALA A 704 32.30 -17.60 -56.89
N ALA A 705 31.98 -16.80 -55.86
CA ALA A 705 31.28 -15.52 -55.88
C ALA A 705 29.92 -15.40 -56.59
N THR A 706 28.87 -15.30 -55.78
CA THR A 706 27.81 -14.28 -55.93
C THR A 706 27.19 -14.01 -54.56
N ARG A 707 27.28 -12.74 -54.10
CA ARG A 707 26.45 -12.21 -53.02
C ARG A 707 24.97 -12.35 -53.41
N PRO A 708 24.08 -12.47 -52.41
CA PRO A 708 23.13 -11.39 -52.24
C PRO A 708 23.08 -10.89 -50.80
N ARG A 709 22.83 -9.58 -50.71
CA ARG A 709 22.33 -8.88 -49.53
C ARG A 709 21.07 -9.57 -49.04
N PHE A 710 20.95 -9.79 -47.73
CA PHE A 710 19.79 -9.49 -46.91
C PHE A 710 20.29 -9.32 -45.47
#